data_AF-A0A182VTY6-F1
#
_entry.id   AF-A0A182VTY6-F1
#
_cell.length_a   1.000
_cell.length_b   1.000
_cell.length_c   1.000
_cell.angle_alpha   90.00
_cell.angle_beta   90.00
_cell.angle_gamma   90.00
#
_symmetry.space_group_name_H-M   'P 1'
#
loop_
_entity.id
_entity.type
_entity.pdbx_description
1 polymer ?
#
loop_
_entity_poly.entity_id
_entity_poly.type
_entity_poly.pdbx_seq_one_letter_code
_entity_poly.pdbx_strand_id
1 'polypeptide(L)'
;MAEANSAKKLILNDQERDLEQQAFIEFQKADYHACHQTLQKLLKTQDSNTKVLHNRAVVEFYNSDLRRYDQFRSAMMQLTGLVGEIRAVEVKDRESCAAYVNQAIVLYHFKQPLAALKIMLAVMAHFDRLDDYLLRRAGIFTVHLLLDTNQPKKANRLLGMLQNRLGIQVYAILSDSDEDEPLIDNESRKDISELQFEEFRKEFRLILIRSNLLNGKKNMSIPLEDTSEYSILKGHQYFLGNDYQMAAKELSKQFTNEPVSVNKHGEDQNTILANNMGVIHFSVKHYALAARFFQQALLFDKSATEDTSTEKVEGSPLYCVGATKRPEILYNHGLALLHLQRPKEAFECMLIVLNSNHNNPRLWLRLAECCIMVHRQEKQTQNTNICHGTVGSGVHRKYILNPLPKTAVVDGDQSLAIPATTLEFGSLCLRNAVTLLEFHEPELIRQSESSDKSVAWDKVYEGVPCNPSLPMKLVSFNKLKCAVLAAYSYVLNTLGEYSLALKYAKQMLTMKDLPQSYLLLSHMYAAEALIMMNRPLEAITYLEPKFITELAGDDFGMRASPHWNINSADAARSVMHYNRAVASFLIGDYEQAKISMCNCNHPLVMPYLKMLNVYQELLLGNYEKVQLLIRKGCSIEMPRVHIIPLLLAIAFLSSNAQNGNLKNAQKHTPSPVSASGLQRLAVDPMVLLPQALENLLVERVVGTAGHENVKNYIVEQMKRLGYTVDMDEFEQTVPILGKVRFGNIIATLNPNAERNLVLACHYDSKYFPGQKFIGATDSSVPCAMLITMAATLEPYLQAVKAKTDLSLQFIFFDGEEAIQQWSAQDSLYGARHLAERMERDDTLKKMDMLVLLDLLGTPEPNFYSYFSETENWYVQLISVERRLDELGHLENYSTSSVSPAQKSIAYFRPHSTSAMIEDDHIPFLHRGVPVLHIIPSPFPDVWHKLEDNGDIVDVPTVRNLIRIFSVFVLEYLNVPL
;
A
#
# COMPACT_ATOMS: atom_id res chain seq x y z
N MET A 1 -46.40 -3.19 31.73
CA MET A 1 -45.73 -2.83 33.02
C MET A 1 -44.25 -2.49 32.79
N ALA A 2 -43.93 -1.62 31.83
CA ALA A 2 -42.56 -1.19 31.55
C ALA A 2 -42.50 0.29 31.11
N GLU A 3 -43.34 1.13 31.73
CA GLU A 3 -43.45 2.57 31.48
C GLU A 3 -43.38 3.38 32.80
N ALA A 4 -42.61 2.89 33.77
CA ALA A 4 -42.43 3.56 35.05
C ALA A 4 -40.95 3.54 35.46
N ASN A 5 -40.12 4.33 34.78
CA ASN A 5 -38.78 4.70 35.29
C ASN A 5 -38.24 6.00 34.66
N SER A 6 -39.11 6.97 34.32
CA SER A 6 -38.65 8.32 34.05
C SER A 6 -38.40 9.05 35.37
N ALA A 7 -37.13 9.37 35.64
CA ALA A 7 -36.65 10.45 36.50
C ALA A 7 -37.45 10.74 37.79
N LYS A 8 -37.23 9.93 38.83
CA LYS A 8 -37.40 10.43 40.21
C LYS A 8 -36.30 11.46 40.45
N LYS A 9 -36.65 12.74 40.47
CA LYS A 9 -35.82 13.81 41.03
C LYS A 9 -35.51 13.40 42.48
N LEU A 10 -34.29 12.95 42.76
CA LEU A 10 -33.85 12.64 44.12
C LEU A 10 -34.07 13.90 44.97
N ILE A 11 -35.01 13.83 45.91
CA ILE A 11 -35.28 14.94 46.82
C ILE A 11 -34.13 14.97 47.81
N LEU A 12 -33.16 15.86 47.55
CA LEU A 12 -32.00 16.10 48.41
C LEU A 12 -32.49 16.50 49.80
N ASN A 13 -32.00 15.81 50.82
CA ASN A 13 -32.17 16.24 52.21
C ASN A 13 -31.37 17.54 52.45
N ASP A 14 -31.74 18.33 53.46
CA ASP A 14 -31.16 19.68 53.63
C ASP A 14 -29.64 19.64 53.87
N GLN A 15 -29.14 18.58 54.51
CA GLN A 15 -27.70 18.33 54.68
C GLN A 15 -26.97 18.06 53.36
N GLU A 16 -27.58 17.33 52.41
CA GLU A 16 -27.00 17.11 51.09
C GLU A 16 -26.95 18.40 50.27
N ARG A 17 -27.95 19.27 50.37
CA ARG A 17 -27.94 20.58 49.68
C ARG A 17 -26.85 21.50 50.21
N ASP A 18 -26.64 21.51 51.53
CA ASP A 18 -25.56 22.26 52.15
C ASP A 18 -24.19 21.76 51.68
N LEU A 19 -24.00 20.44 51.59
CA LEU A 19 -22.77 19.83 51.06
C LEU A 19 -22.54 20.13 49.57
N GLU A 20 -23.59 20.13 48.74
CA GLU A 20 -23.51 20.52 47.33
C GLU A 20 -23.08 21.98 47.17
N GLN A 21 -23.72 22.88 47.92
CA GLN A 21 -23.40 24.31 47.87
C GLN A 21 -21.99 24.60 48.40
N GLN A 22 -21.56 23.89 49.45
CA GLN A 22 -20.21 23.96 49.97
C GLN A 22 -19.18 23.51 48.93
N ALA A 23 -19.40 22.35 48.28
CA ALA A 23 -18.49 21.83 47.25
C ALA A 23 -18.38 22.81 46.06
N PHE A 24 -19.48 23.45 45.66
CA PHE A 24 -19.48 24.45 44.59
C PHE A 24 -18.65 25.70 44.95
N ILE A 25 -18.80 26.22 46.17
CA ILE A 25 -18.02 27.38 46.64
C ILE A 25 -16.53 27.03 46.74
N GLU A 26 -16.20 25.84 47.25
CA GLU A 26 -14.81 25.34 47.33
C GLU A 26 -14.18 25.23 45.93
N PHE A 27 -14.92 24.71 44.95
CA PHE A 27 -14.48 24.65 43.56
C PHE A 27 -14.24 26.04 42.96
N GLN A 28 -15.16 26.99 43.18
CA GLN A 28 -15.01 28.37 42.70
C GLN A 28 -13.80 29.09 43.29
N LYS A 29 -13.39 28.73 44.52
CA LYS A 29 -12.19 29.26 45.18
C LYS A 29 -10.89 28.56 44.75
N ALA A 30 -10.96 27.60 43.83
CA ALA A 30 -9.87 26.73 43.43
C ALA A 30 -9.28 25.88 44.57
N ASP A 31 -10.04 25.63 45.65
CA ASP A 31 -9.66 24.71 46.72
C ASP A 31 -10.17 23.29 46.38
N TYR A 32 -9.45 22.64 45.46
CA TYR A 32 -9.83 21.31 44.96
C TYR A 32 -9.68 20.22 46.01
N HIS A 33 -8.78 20.38 46.98
CA HIS A 33 -8.59 19.40 48.04
C HIS A 33 -9.79 19.37 49.01
N ALA A 34 -10.25 20.54 49.46
CA ALA A 34 -11.46 20.63 50.28
C ALA A 34 -12.70 20.15 49.51
N CYS A 35 -12.85 20.58 48.24
CA CYS A 35 -13.96 20.17 47.37
C CYS A 35 -14.03 18.65 47.22
N HIS A 36 -12.89 17.98 47.03
CA HIS A 36 -12.82 16.53 46.91
C HIS A 36 -13.29 15.82 48.19
N GLN A 37 -12.88 16.32 49.38
CA GLN A 37 -13.33 15.77 50.66
C GLN A 37 -14.83 15.95 50.87
N THR A 38 -15.38 17.11 50.48
CA THR A 38 -16.83 17.40 50.56
C THR A 38 -17.62 16.48 49.64
N LEU A 39 -17.16 16.26 48.40
CA LEU A 39 -17.78 15.33 47.45
C LEU A 39 -17.69 13.87 47.91
N GLN A 40 -16.62 13.47 48.60
CA GLN A 40 -16.53 12.13 49.21
C GLN A 40 -17.57 11.91 50.32
N LYS A 41 -17.87 12.94 51.12
CA LYS A 41 -18.94 12.87 52.13
C LYS A 41 -20.31 12.73 51.46
N LEU A 42 -20.55 13.47 50.39
CA LEU A 42 -21.78 13.39 49.60
C LEU A 42 -21.96 12.03 48.92
N LEU A 43 -20.87 11.42 48.44
CA LEU A 43 -20.92 10.09 47.82
C LEU A 43 -21.26 8.96 48.81
N LYS A 44 -21.01 9.16 50.12
CA LYS A 44 -21.40 8.17 51.15
C LYS A 44 -22.92 8.09 51.34
N THR A 45 -23.65 9.16 51.03
CA THR A 45 -25.11 9.19 51.08
C THR A 45 -25.74 8.95 49.70
N GLN A 46 -25.00 9.21 48.61
CA GLN A 46 -25.46 9.06 47.23
C GLN A 46 -24.46 8.29 46.35
N ASP A 47 -24.28 7.01 46.66
CA ASP A 47 -23.30 6.12 46.02
C ASP A 47 -23.53 5.93 44.50
N SER A 48 -24.78 5.99 44.03
CA SER A 48 -25.16 5.79 42.63
C SER A 48 -25.37 7.09 41.82
N ASN A 49 -25.11 8.27 42.38
CA ASN A 49 -25.36 9.53 41.68
C ASN A 49 -24.25 9.87 40.66
N THR A 50 -24.59 9.79 39.37
CA THR A 50 -23.66 10.02 38.25
C THR A 50 -23.09 11.44 38.24
N LYS A 51 -23.81 12.46 38.72
CA LYS A 51 -23.31 13.84 38.80
C LYS A 51 -22.23 14.00 39.86
N VAL A 52 -22.41 13.37 41.03
CA VAL A 52 -21.41 13.43 42.12
C VAL A 52 -20.16 12.67 41.71
N LEU A 53 -20.31 11.52 41.06
CA LEU A 53 -19.19 10.75 40.49
C LEU A 53 -18.43 11.56 39.42
N HIS A 54 -19.15 12.21 38.50
CA HIS A 54 -18.56 13.10 37.51
C HIS A 54 -17.79 14.25 38.15
N ASN A 55 -18.43 15.00 39.06
CA ASN A 55 -17.81 16.16 39.69
C ASN A 55 -16.58 15.77 40.52
N ARG A 56 -16.62 14.61 41.19
CA ARG A 56 -15.45 14.08 41.90
C ARG A 56 -14.28 13.84 40.94
N ALA A 57 -14.54 13.20 39.80
CA ALA A 57 -13.50 12.95 38.79
C ALA A 57 -12.92 14.25 38.22
N VAL A 58 -13.77 15.27 38.00
CA VAL A 58 -13.32 16.61 37.56
C VAL A 58 -12.43 17.24 38.63
N VAL A 59 -12.85 17.24 39.90
CA VAL A 59 -12.07 17.83 40.99
C VAL A 59 -10.73 17.12 41.19
N GLU A 60 -10.71 15.79 41.11
CA GLU A 60 -9.48 15.00 41.18
C GLU A 60 -8.53 15.34 40.02
N PHE A 61 -9.07 15.57 38.82
CA PHE A 61 -8.32 16.00 37.66
C PHE A 61 -7.72 17.41 37.85
N TYR A 62 -8.48 18.38 38.34
CA TYR A 62 -7.98 19.72 38.68
C TYR A 62 -6.95 19.70 39.82
N ASN A 63 -7.14 18.86 40.84
CA ASN A 63 -6.21 18.69 41.96
C ASN A 63 -4.86 18.06 41.53
N SER A 64 -4.81 17.46 40.33
CA SER A 64 -3.59 16.94 39.72
C SER A 64 -2.92 17.90 38.75
N ASP A 65 -3.33 19.18 38.72
CA ASP A 65 -2.93 20.17 37.71
C ASP A 65 -3.15 19.67 36.27
N LEU A 66 -4.25 18.94 36.06
CA LEU A 66 -4.66 18.35 34.79
C LEU A 66 -3.70 17.26 34.24
N ARG A 67 -2.89 16.64 35.10
CA ARG A 67 -1.89 15.63 34.69
C ARG A 67 -2.40 14.19 34.78
N ARG A 68 -3.35 13.89 35.66
CA ARG A 68 -3.95 12.55 35.81
C ARG A 68 -5.09 12.28 34.83
N TYR A 69 -4.86 12.58 33.55
CA TYR A 69 -5.90 12.45 32.52
C TYR A 69 -6.27 11.00 32.19
N ASP A 70 -5.44 9.98 32.46
CA ASP A 70 -5.79 8.58 32.21
C ASP A 70 -6.89 8.07 33.17
N GLN A 71 -6.80 8.47 34.44
CA GLN A 71 -7.83 8.21 35.45
C GLN A 71 -9.12 8.96 35.10
N PHE A 72 -8.99 10.23 34.72
CA PHE A 72 -10.11 11.04 34.25
C PHE A 72 -10.78 10.44 33.00
N ARG A 73 -10.01 10.01 32.01
CA ARG A 73 -10.49 9.35 30.79
C ARG A 73 -11.25 8.07 31.12
N SER A 74 -10.72 7.24 32.01
CA SER A 74 -11.37 6.00 32.45
C SER A 74 -12.71 6.28 33.16
N ALA A 75 -12.74 7.29 34.03
CA ALA A 75 -13.97 7.72 34.69
C ALA A 75 -15.01 8.24 33.70
N MET A 76 -14.62 9.03 32.71
CA MET A 76 -15.54 9.53 31.68
C MET A 76 -16.09 8.38 30.81
N MET A 77 -15.26 7.41 30.42
CA MET A 77 -15.71 6.22 29.67
C MET A 77 -16.73 5.39 30.44
N GLN A 78 -16.55 5.24 31.76
CA GLN A 78 -17.50 4.54 32.63
C GLN A 78 -18.83 5.29 32.75
N LEU A 79 -18.79 6.63 32.87
CA LEU A 79 -19.99 7.46 33.02
C LEU A 79 -20.82 7.56 31.73
N THR A 80 -20.18 7.59 30.56
CA THR A 80 -20.88 7.70 29.27
C THR A 80 -21.19 6.35 28.62
N GLY A 81 -20.52 5.28 29.05
CA GLY A 81 -20.60 3.95 28.45
C GLY A 81 -19.92 3.85 27.06
N LEU A 82 -19.19 4.88 26.64
CA LEU A 82 -18.52 4.90 25.33
C LEU A 82 -17.09 4.37 25.45
N VAL A 83 -16.89 3.11 25.05
CA VAL A 83 -15.58 2.42 25.04
C VAL A 83 -15.23 2.00 23.60
N GLY A 84 -13.97 2.18 23.20
CA GLY A 84 -13.47 1.74 21.89
C GLY A 84 -13.86 2.67 20.73
N GLU A 85 -14.13 2.08 19.55
CA GLU A 85 -14.46 2.83 18.34
C GLU A 85 -15.88 3.43 18.40
N ILE A 86 -15.98 4.75 18.44
CA ILE A 86 -17.26 5.46 18.56
C ILE A 86 -17.95 5.55 17.20
N ARG A 87 -18.97 4.71 16.99
CA ARG A 87 -19.78 4.65 15.76
C ARG A 87 -21.04 5.51 15.84
N ALA A 88 -21.85 5.30 16.88
CA ALA A 88 -23.09 6.04 17.14
C ALA A 88 -23.14 6.46 18.62
N VAL A 89 -23.67 7.66 18.88
CA VAL A 89 -23.79 8.23 20.23
C VAL A 89 -25.20 8.77 20.39
N GLU A 90 -25.88 8.35 21.44
CA GLU A 90 -27.19 8.88 21.82
C GLU A 90 -27.13 9.34 23.28
N VAL A 91 -27.42 10.61 23.52
CA VAL A 91 -27.46 11.18 24.87
C VAL A 91 -28.90 11.14 25.36
N LYS A 92 -29.20 10.27 26.33
CA LYS A 92 -30.56 10.08 26.85
C LYS A 92 -31.02 11.20 27.78
N ASP A 93 -30.12 11.66 28.66
CA ASP A 93 -30.43 12.65 29.69
C ASP A 93 -29.59 13.93 29.52
N ARG A 94 -30.25 15.10 29.60
CA ARG A 94 -29.60 16.43 29.58
C ARG A 94 -28.52 16.56 30.65
N GLU A 95 -28.75 15.95 31.81
CA GLU A 95 -27.88 16.06 32.97
C GLU A 95 -26.52 15.39 32.78
N SER A 96 -26.43 14.46 31.83
CA SER A 96 -25.20 13.74 31.49
C SER A 96 -24.35 14.44 30.43
N CYS A 97 -24.87 15.51 29.79
CA CYS A 97 -24.17 16.21 28.69
C CYS A 97 -22.76 16.67 29.06
N ALA A 98 -22.54 17.12 30.30
CA ALA A 98 -21.22 17.57 30.77
C ALA A 98 -20.17 16.44 30.71
N ALA A 99 -20.53 15.21 31.06
CA ALA A 99 -19.62 14.05 30.99
C ALA A 99 -19.24 13.72 29.53
N TYR A 100 -20.20 13.81 28.60
CA TYR A 100 -19.94 13.64 27.17
C TYR A 100 -19.02 14.72 26.61
N VAL A 101 -19.21 15.99 26.99
CA VAL A 101 -18.33 17.10 26.59
C VAL A 101 -16.91 16.86 27.09
N ASN A 102 -16.74 16.47 28.36
CA ASN A 102 -15.44 16.17 28.94
C ASN A 102 -14.75 14.98 28.25
N GLN A 103 -15.50 13.92 27.91
CA GLN A 103 -14.95 12.83 27.11
C GLN A 103 -14.50 13.29 25.72
N ALA A 104 -15.26 14.16 25.07
CA ALA A 104 -14.91 14.71 23.76
C ALA A 104 -13.64 15.59 23.82
N ILE A 105 -13.45 16.37 24.90
CA ILE A 105 -12.24 17.17 25.13
C ILE A 105 -11.01 16.25 25.26
N VAL A 106 -11.11 15.17 26.04
CA VAL A 106 -10.03 14.18 26.14
C VAL A 106 -9.70 13.61 24.75
N LEU A 107 -10.70 13.13 24.00
CA LEU A 107 -10.49 12.59 22.66
C LEU A 107 -9.84 13.60 21.70
N TYR A 108 -10.17 14.88 21.82
CA TYR A 108 -9.56 15.95 21.01
C TYR A 108 -8.05 16.07 21.24
N HIS A 109 -7.60 16.13 22.51
CA HIS A 109 -6.17 16.19 22.85
C HIS A 109 -5.41 14.92 22.45
N PHE A 110 -6.07 13.76 22.48
CA PHE A 110 -5.54 12.50 21.93
C PHE A 110 -5.58 12.41 20.39
N LYS A 111 -5.77 13.53 19.68
CA LYS A 111 -5.80 13.63 18.20
C LYS A 111 -6.91 12.79 17.54
N GLN A 112 -8.05 12.66 18.20
CA GLN A 112 -9.25 12.00 17.66
C GLN A 112 -10.42 12.98 17.46
N PRO A 113 -10.25 14.06 16.66
CA PRO A 113 -11.27 15.11 16.51
C PRO A 113 -12.57 14.58 15.90
N LEU A 114 -12.52 13.51 15.09
CA LEU A 114 -13.70 12.90 14.50
C LEU A 114 -14.58 12.21 15.54
N ALA A 115 -13.96 11.44 16.46
CA ALA A 115 -14.67 10.77 17.53
C ALA A 115 -15.26 11.80 18.51
N ALA A 116 -14.48 12.83 18.85
CA ALA A 116 -14.95 13.98 19.63
C ALA A 116 -16.16 14.66 18.98
N LEU A 117 -16.11 14.93 17.67
CA LEU A 117 -17.21 15.57 16.95
C LEU A 117 -18.49 14.75 16.98
N LYS A 118 -18.42 13.42 16.83
CA LYS A 118 -19.62 12.55 16.91
C LYS A 118 -20.32 12.68 18.27
N ILE A 119 -19.55 12.71 19.36
CA ILE A 119 -20.10 12.94 20.70
C ILE A 119 -20.73 14.32 20.79
N MET A 120 -20.00 15.36 20.35
CA MET A 120 -20.48 16.74 20.44
C MET A 120 -21.73 17.00 19.60
N LEU A 121 -21.88 16.37 18.44
CA LEU A 121 -23.11 16.43 17.64
C LEU A 121 -24.30 15.83 18.39
N ALA A 122 -24.10 14.73 19.14
CA ALA A 122 -25.14 14.17 20.00
C ALA A 122 -25.50 15.08 21.18
N VAL A 123 -24.52 15.79 21.75
CA VAL A 123 -24.77 16.84 22.77
C VAL A 123 -25.54 18.02 22.16
N MET A 124 -25.18 18.45 20.95
CA MET A 124 -25.87 19.53 20.23
C MET A 124 -27.28 19.15 19.77
N ALA A 125 -27.66 17.88 19.74
CA ALA A 125 -29.07 17.49 19.53
C ALA A 125 -29.99 18.02 20.66
N HIS A 126 -29.43 18.28 21.85
CA HIS A 126 -30.14 18.90 22.98
C HIS A 126 -30.02 20.42 23.01
N PHE A 127 -29.63 21.06 21.90
CA PHE A 127 -29.31 22.50 21.80
C PHE A 127 -30.23 23.36 22.67
N ASP A 128 -31.53 23.42 22.37
CA ASP A 128 -32.49 24.31 23.05
C ASP A 128 -32.66 24.05 24.56
N ARG A 129 -32.26 22.88 25.06
CA ARG A 129 -32.46 22.45 26.45
C ARG A 129 -31.23 22.63 27.34
N LEU A 130 -30.04 22.90 26.78
CA LEU A 130 -28.81 23.13 27.55
C LEU A 130 -28.85 24.44 28.33
N ASP A 131 -28.15 24.55 29.46
CA ASP A 131 -27.94 25.84 30.12
C ASP A 131 -26.98 26.73 29.31
N ASP A 132 -27.09 28.04 29.46
CA ASP A 132 -26.33 29.01 28.64
C ASP A 132 -24.82 28.89 28.84
N TYR A 133 -24.36 28.54 30.05
CA TYR A 133 -22.93 28.37 30.33
C TYR A 133 -22.36 27.18 29.57
N LEU A 134 -22.99 26.01 29.71
CA LEU A 134 -22.60 24.80 29.00
C LEU A 134 -22.78 24.96 27.49
N LEU A 135 -23.85 25.62 27.03
CA LEU A 135 -24.05 25.90 25.61
C LEU A 135 -22.89 26.71 25.03
N ARG A 136 -22.46 27.79 25.71
CA ARG A 136 -21.36 28.64 25.24
C ARG A 136 -20.09 27.83 25.02
N ARG A 137 -19.66 27.05 26.03
CA ARG A 137 -18.45 26.22 25.96
C ARG A 137 -18.59 25.07 24.96
N ALA A 138 -19.67 24.28 25.04
CA ALA A 138 -19.91 23.14 24.16
C ALA A 138 -20.14 23.57 22.70
N GLY A 139 -20.81 24.70 22.48
CA GLY A 139 -21.07 25.28 21.17
C GLY A 139 -19.78 25.71 20.48
N ILE A 140 -18.94 26.52 21.15
CA ILE A 140 -17.63 26.93 20.62
C ILE A 140 -16.75 25.72 20.32
N PHE A 141 -16.65 24.78 21.25
CA PHE A 141 -15.87 23.56 21.06
C PHE A 141 -16.38 22.73 19.87
N THR A 142 -17.71 22.61 19.69
CA THR A 142 -18.28 21.93 18.52
C THR A 142 -17.92 22.65 17.22
N VAL A 143 -17.94 23.99 17.21
CA VAL A 143 -17.51 24.77 16.04
C VAL A 143 -16.02 24.53 15.76
N HIS A 144 -15.15 24.49 16.77
CA HIS A 144 -13.73 24.14 16.60
C HIS A 144 -13.57 22.77 15.94
N LEU A 145 -14.25 21.75 16.45
CA LEU A 145 -14.21 20.41 15.88
C LEU A 145 -14.74 20.35 14.45
N LEU A 146 -15.79 21.12 14.12
CA LEU A 146 -16.30 21.25 12.75
C LEU A 146 -15.25 21.89 11.83
N LEU A 147 -14.55 22.93 12.28
CA LEU A 147 -13.49 23.57 11.50
C LEU A 147 -12.27 22.65 11.32
N ASP A 148 -11.83 21.97 12.38
CA ASP A 148 -10.68 21.05 12.34
C ASP A 148 -10.98 19.76 11.53
N THR A 149 -12.25 19.39 11.39
CA THR A 149 -12.71 18.33 10.47
C THR A 149 -13.10 18.84 9.08
N ASN A 150 -12.76 20.10 8.77
CA ASN A 150 -12.98 20.75 7.47
C ASN A 150 -14.47 20.85 7.03
N GLN A 151 -15.36 21.21 7.96
CA GLN A 151 -16.80 21.45 7.72
C GLN A 151 -17.19 22.93 7.97
N PRO A 152 -16.61 23.90 7.24
CA PRO A 152 -16.78 25.33 7.54
C PRO A 152 -18.21 25.83 7.32
N LYS A 153 -19.01 25.22 6.43
CA LYS A 153 -20.41 25.61 6.24
C LYS A 153 -21.28 25.26 7.45
N LYS A 154 -21.09 24.07 8.02
CA LYS A 154 -21.78 23.64 9.24
C LYS A 154 -21.35 24.48 10.45
N ALA A 155 -20.06 24.78 10.56
CA ALA A 155 -19.55 25.70 11.57
C ALA A 155 -20.27 27.06 11.50
N ASN A 156 -20.39 27.66 10.31
CA ASN A 156 -21.14 28.91 10.12
C ASN A 156 -22.63 28.79 10.48
N ARG A 157 -23.28 27.66 10.16
CA ARG A 157 -24.68 27.42 10.55
C ARG A 157 -24.84 27.36 12.07
N LEU A 158 -23.97 26.60 12.76
CA LEU A 158 -24.00 26.49 14.22
C LEU A 158 -23.71 27.84 14.89
N LEU A 159 -22.76 28.61 14.36
CA LEU A 159 -22.49 29.98 14.83
C LEU A 159 -23.74 30.88 14.70
N GLY A 160 -24.47 30.79 13.59
CA GLY A 160 -25.74 31.51 13.42
C GLY A 160 -26.83 31.07 14.40
N MET A 161 -26.91 29.76 14.69
CA MET A 161 -27.83 29.24 15.71
C MET A 161 -27.48 29.73 17.12
N LEU A 162 -26.18 29.69 17.48
CA LEU A 162 -25.68 30.21 18.74
C LEU A 162 -25.93 31.71 18.87
N GLN A 163 -25.71 32.47 17.78
CA GLN A 163 -25.98 33.89 17.73
C GLN A 163 -27.44 34.20 18.08
N ASN A 164 -28.37 33.51 17.41
CA ASN A 164 -29.81 33.73 17.62
C ASN A 164 -30.26 33.32 19.02
N ARG A 165 -29.75 32.20 19.55
CA ARG A 165 -30.14 31.71 20.87
C ARG A 165 -29.58 32.54 22.03
N LEU A 166 -28.33 32.99 21.91
CA LEU A 166 -27.63 33.74 22.94
C LEU A 166 -27.82 35.27 22.80
N GLY A 167 -28.59 35.73 21.79
CA GLY A 167 -28.85 37.16 21.58
C GLY A 167 -27.62 37.97 21.16
N ILE A 168 -26.67 37.35 20.47
CA ILE A 168 -25.38 37.97 20.15
C ILE A 168 -25.51 38.90 18.94
N GLN A 169 -25.09 40.16 19.09
CA GLN A 169 -25.06 41.13 17.98
C GLN A 169 -23.73 41.09 17.23
N VAL A 170 -23.70 40.45 16.05
CA VAL A 170 -22.48 40.27 15.24
C VAL A 170 -21.87 41.57 14.73
N TYR A 171 -22.68 42.60 14.45
CA TYR A 171 -22.16 43.91 14.02
C TYR A 171 -21.33 44.57 15.13
N ALA A 172 -21.84 44.59 16.37
CA ALA A 172 -21.13 45.10 17.54
C ALA A 172 -19.88 44.28 17.89
N ILE A 173 -19.86 42.99 17.57
CA ILE A 173 -18.66 42.16 17.73
C ILE A 173 -17.62 42.43 16.65
N LEU A 174 -17.98 42.89 15.45
CA LEU A 174 -17.02 43.10 14.35
C LEU A 174 -16.59 44.57 14.16
N SER A 175 -17.22 45.52 14.87
CA SER A 175 -16.84 46.93 14.85
C SER A 175 -15.53 47.20 15.61
N ASP A 176 -14.82 48.23 15.17
CA ASP A 176 -13.61 48.77 15.82
C ASP A 176 -13.94 49.84 16.88
N SER A 177 -15.21 50.30 16.97
CA SER A 177 -15.68 51.29 17.93
C SER A 177 -16.23 50.62 19.19
N ASP A 178 -15.55 50.82 20.33
CA ASP A 178 -16.04 50.47 21.67
C ASP A 178 -17.27 51.33 22.09
N GLU A 179 -17.63 52.36 21.30
CA GLU A 179 -18.68 53.34 21.63
C GLU A 179 -20.11 52.89 21.26
N ASP A 180 -20.28 51.84 20.45
CA ASP A 180 -21.60 51.39 19.96
C ASP A 180 -22.19 50.19 20.73
N GLU A 181 -21.57 49.76 21.83
CA GLU A 181 -22.04 48.62 22.60
C GLU A 181 -23.05 49.01 23.69
N PRO A 182 -24.33 48.59 23.60
CA PRO A 182 -25.24 48.73 24.72
C PRO A 182 -24.78 47.81 25.85
N LEU A 183 -24.40 48.41 26.99
CA LEU A 183 -24.34 47.76 28.29
C LEU A 183 -25.65 47.01 28.50
N ILE A 184 -25.64 45.69 28.40
CA ILE A 184 -26.77 44.87 28.83
C ILE A 184 -26.78 44.97 30.35
N ASP A 185 -27.56 45.91 30.85
CA ASP A 185 -27.87 46.09 32.25
C ASP A 185 -28.43 44.78 32.83
N ASN A 186 -27.58 44.09 33.58
CA ASN A 186 -27.98 43.04 34.49
C ASN A 186 -27.27 43.29 35.82
N GLU A 187 -27.63 44.41 36.46
CA GLU A 187 -27.15 44.87 37.78
C GLU A 187 -27.26 43.87 38.95
N SER A 188 -27.69 42.62 38.75
CA SER A 188 -27.95 41.69 39.86
C SER A 188 -26.86 40.65 40.19
N ARG A 189 -25.78 40.50 39.40
CA ARG A 189 -24.64 39.61 39.76
C ARG A 189 -23.30 40.10 39.18
N LYS A 190 -22.74 41.14 39.79
CA LYS A 190 -21.31 41.44 39.65
C LYS A 190 -20.52 40.44 40.48
N ASP A 191 -19.86 39.48 39.80
CA ASP A 191 -18.67 38.73 40.23
C ASP A 191 -18.52 37.47 39.33
N ILE A 192 -17.33 37.29 38.73
CA ILE A 192 -16.87 36.13 37.91
C ILE A 192 -17.64 35.88 36.59
N SER A 193 -18.96 36.08 36.53
CA SER A 193 -19.78 35.81 35.33
C SER A 193 -19.51 36.77 34.17
N GLU A 194 -19.04 37.99 34.45
CA GLU A 194 -18.73 39.02 33.45
C GLU A 194 -17.41 38.70 32.72
N LEU A 195 -16.37 38.37 33.48
CA LEU A 195 -15.06 37.90 32.97
C LEU A 195 -15.20 36.64 32.08
N GLN A 196 -16.04 35.68 32.49
CA GLN A 196 -16.31 34.47 31.71
C GLN A 196 -17.08 34.78 30.41
N PHE A 197 -17.89 35.84 30.40
CA PHE A 197 -18.63 36.26 29.23
C PHE A 197 -17.75 37.03 28.23
N GLU A 198 -16.83 37.86 28.72
CA GLU A 198 -15.82 38.53 27.88
C GLU A 198 -14.87 37.52 27.21
N GLU A 199 -14.41 36.50 27.94
CA GLU A 199 -13.58 35.42 27.39
C GLU A 199 -14.32 34.70 26.25
N PHE A 200 -15.58 34.31 26.49
CA PHE A 200 -16.43 33.72 25.45
C PHE A 200 -16.61 34.64 24.25
N ARG A 201 -16.78 35.95 24.46
CA ARG A 201 -16.98 36.93 23.38
C ARG A 201 -15.74 37.01 22.48
N LYS A 202 -14.54 37.04 23.08
CA LYS A 202 -13.27 37.03 22.35
C LYS A 202 -13.09 35.74 21.54
N GLU A 203 -13.35 34.57 22.13
CA GLU A 203 -13.30 33.28 21.43
C GLU A 203 -14.31 33.21 20.28
N PHE A 204 -15.55 33.64 20.52
CA PHE A 204 -16.62 33.67 19.52
C PHE A 204 -16.24 34.58 18.34
N ARG A 205 -15.61 35.74 18.60
CA ARG A 205 -15.12 36.66 17.57
C ARG A 205 -14.06 36.00 16.67
N LEU A 206 -13.01 35.41 17.28
CA LEU A 206 -11.93 34.76 16.55
C LEU A 206 -12.44 33.59 15.69
N ILE A 207 -13.29 32.73 16.25
CA ILE A 207 -13.80 31.56 15.52
C ILE A 207 -14.78 31.94 14.41
N LEU A 208 -15.57 33.01 14.61
CA LEU A 208 -16.45 33.55 13.59
C LEU A 208 -15.64 34.08 12.39
N ILE A 209 -14.55 34.81 12.64
CA ILE A 209 -13.64 35.28 11.60
C ILE A 209 -13.00 34.09 10.88
N ARG A 210 -12.42 33.13 11.62
CA ARG A 210 -11.82 31.91 11.06
C ARG A 210 -12.81 31.15 10.18
N SER A 211 -14.04 30.94 10.66
CA SER A 211 -15.09 30.25 9.92
C SER A 211 -15.47 30.99 8.63
N ASN A 212 -15.61 32.33 8.68
CA ASN A 212 -15.90 33.12 7.49
C ASN A 212 -14.76 33.07 6.45
N LEU A 213 -13.50 33.18 6.88
CA LEU A 213 -12.33 33.06 6.00
C LEU A 213 -12.26 31.68 5.33
N LEU A 214 -12.47 30.60 6.08
CA LEU A 214 -12.50 29.23 5.55
C LEU A 214 -13.66 28.98 4.58
N ASN A 215 -14.74 29.75 4.68
CA ASN A 215 -15.83 29.77 3.69
C ASN A 215 -15.53 30.68 2.47
N GLY A 216 -14.33 31.26 2.38
CA GLY A 216 -13.89 32.10 1.26
C GLY A 216 -14.33 33.56 1.33
N LYS A 217 -14.88 34.02 2.46
CA LYS A 217 -15.24 35.44 2.64
C LYS A 217 -14.00 36.27 2.94
N LYS A 218 -13.32 36.74 1.89
CA LYS A 218 -12.07 37.52 1.98
C LYS A 218 -12.27 39.02 2.28
N ASN A 219 -13.44 39.59 2.04
CA ASN A 219 -13.72 41.02 2.22
C ASN A 219 -14.46 41.30 3.53
N MET A 220 -13.85 40.96 4.68
CA MET A 220 -14.43 41.24 6.00
C MET A 220 -13.53 42.16 6.80
N SER A 221 -14.12 43.04 7.61
CA SER A 221 -13.36 43.83 8.57
C SER A 221 -12.79 42.91 9.64
N ILE A 222 -11.48 42.95 9.84
CA ILE A 222 -10.81 42.27 10.95
C ILE A 222 -10.27 43.36 11.86
N PRO A 223 -10.59 43.32 13.16
CA PRO A 223 -10.22 44.36 14.11
C PRO A 223 -8.73 44.70 14.12
N LEU A 224 -8.41 45.96 14.40
CA LEU A 224 -7.03 46.47 14.49
C LEU A 224 -6.33 46.12 15.82
N GLU A 225 -6.56 44.92 16.34
CA GLU A 225 -5.84 44.41 17.51
C GLU A 225 -4.47 43.84 17.10
N ASP A 226 -3.41 44.20 17.84
CA ASP A 226 -2.02 43.77 17.63
C ASP A 226 -1.70 42.49 18.43
N THR A 227 -2.59 41.49 18.36
CA THR A 227 -2.29 40.15 18.89
C THR A 227 -1.84 39.19 17.79
N SER A 228 -1.10 38.17 18.24
CA SER A 228 -0.85 36.88 17.59
C SER A 228 -2.00 36.40 16.69
N GLU A 229 -3.18 36.20 17.27
CA GLU A 229 -4.33 35.55 16.64
C GLU A 229 -4.90 36.42 15.51
N TYR A 230 -5.04 37.72 15.73
CA TYR A 230 -5.52 38.64 14.69
C TYR A 230 -4.51 38.81 13.56
N SER A 231 -3.21 38.80 13.87
CA SER A 231 -2.16 38.84 12.84
C SER A 231 -2.21 37.60 11.95
N ILE A 232 -2.45 36.42 12.53
CA ILE A 232 -2.66 35.17 11.77
C ILE A 232 -3.92 35.24 10.90
N LEU A 233 -5.04 35.74 11.44
CA LEU A 233 -6.29 35.88 10.69
C LEU A 233 -6.18 36.89 9.54
N LYS A 234 -5.53 38.04 9.75
CA LYS A 234 -5.22 39.02 8.70
C LYS A 234 -4.28 38.43 7.64
N GLY A 235 -3.24 37.72 8.07
CA GLY A 235 -2.35 36.99 7.17
C GLY A 235 -3.12 36.00 6.29
N HIS A 236 -4.05 35.24 6.86
CA HIS A 236 -4.91 34.32 6.12
C HIS A 236 -5.86 35.05 5.15
N GLN A 237 -6.43 36.19 5.55
CA GLN A 237 -7.25 37.03 4.67
C GLN A 237 -6.47 37.50 3.44
N TYR A 238 -5.27 38.05 3.63
CA TYR A 238 -4.41 38.49 2.53
C TYR A 238 -3.97 37.33 1.65
N PHE A 239 -3.66 36.17 2.24
CA PHE A 239 -3.35 34.94 1.51
C PHE A 239 -4.49 34.52 0.58
N LEU A 240 -5.73 34.51 1.07
CA LEU A 240 -6.93 34.24 0.25
C LEU A 240 -7.18 35.32 -0.82
N GLY A 241 -6.70 36.54 -0.57
CA GLY A 241 -6.66 37.64 -1.54
C GLY A 241 -5.58 37.51 -2.62
N ASN A 242 -4.68 36.52 -2.53
CA ASN A 242 -3.44 36.40 -3.30
C ASN A 242 -2.43 37.55 -3.06
N ASP A 243 -2.57 38.31 -1.97
CA ASP A 243 -1.60 39.33 -1.55
C ASP A 243 -0.58 38.70 -0.59
N TYR A 244 0.35 37.94 -1.15
CA TYR A 244 1.35 37.21 -0.38
C TYR A 244 2.33 38.12 0.37
N GLN A 245 2.57 39.33 -0.13
CA GLN A 245 3.48 40.30 0.49
C GLN A 245 2.86 40.87 1.77
N MET A 246 1.60 41.31 1.70
CA MET A 246 0.89 41.77 2.90
C MET A 246 0.64 40.64 3.89
N ALA A 247 0.34 39.43 3.41
CA ALA A 247 0.23 38.25 4.28
C ALA A 247 1.51 38.02 5.09
N ALA A 248 2.68 38.03 4.43
CA ALA A 248 3.97 37.87 5.11
C ALA A 248 4.27 39.03 6.08
N LYS A 249 3.94 40.27 5.69
CA LYS A 249 4.13 41.45 6.52
C LYS A 249 3.32 41.36 7.82
N GLU A 250 2.05 40.96 7.75
CA GLU A 250 1.21 40.81 8.94
C GLU A 250 1.73 39.72 9.88
N LEU A 251 2.13 38.56 9.35
CA LEU A 251 2.71 37.49 10.17
C LEU A 251 4.04 37.90 10.84
N SER A 252 4.84 38.73 10.16
CA SER A 252 6.15 39.17 10.68
C SER A 252 6.05 40.10 11.89
N LYS A 253 4.91 40.78 12.11
CA LYS A 253 4.72 41.71 13.24
C LYS A 253 4.88 41.03 14.60
N GLN A 254 4.46 39.77 14.69
CA GLN A 254 4.42 38.98 15.93
C GLN A 254 5.49 37.88 15.95
N PHE A 255 6.36 37.83 14.95
CA PHE A 255 7.36 36.77 14.81
C PHE A 255 8.57 37.06 15.70
N THR A 256 8.83 36.19 16.67
CA THR A 256 10.02 36.27 17.53
C THR A 256 10.91 35.04 17.32
N ASN A 257 12.21 35.17 17.57
CA ASN A 257 13.16 34.06 17.48
C ASN A 257 13.31 33.29 18.81
N GLU A 258 12.56 33.67 19.84
CA GLU A 258 12.62 33.04 21.17
C GLU A 258 11.53 31.96 21.27
N PRO A 259 11.84 30.72 21.70
CA PRO A 259 10.83 29.69 21.87
C PRO A 259 9.85 30.08 22.98
N VAL A 260 8.53 29.95 22.73
CA VAL A 260 7.51 30.22 23.74
C VAL A 260 7.21 28.92 24.47
N SER A 261 7.16 28.96 25.80
CA SER A 261 6.91 27.76 26.61
C SER A 261 5.48 27.23 26.41
N VAL A 262 5.35 26.02 25.86
CA VAL A 262 4.09 25.25 25.70
C VAL A 262 3.37 25.01 27.04
N ASN A 263 4.08 25.14 28.17
CA ASN A 263 3.56 24.91 29.52
C ASN A 263 2.44 25.86 29.94
N LYS A 264 2.22 26.99 29.24
CA LYS A 264 1.12 27.92 29.57
C LYS A 264 -0.14 27.74 28.70
N HIS A 265 0.00 27.34 27.44
CA HIS A 265 -1.09 27.41 26.45
C HIS A 265 -1.26 26.15 25.59
N GLY A 266 -0.39 25.14 25.71
CA GLY A 266 -0.48 23.90 24.95
C GLY A 266 -0.04 24.00 23.48
N GLU A 267 0.30 25.20 22.98
CA GLU A 267 0.78 25.42 21.62
C GLU A 267 1.89 26.49 21.61
N ASP A 268 2.86 26.35 20.69
CA ASP A 268 3.89 27.36 20.46
C ASP A 268 3.52 28.24 19.25
N GLN A 269 3.43 29.55 19.48
CA GLN A 269 3.00 30.53 18.48
C GLN A 269 3.99 30.63 17.31
N ASN A 270 5.30 30.57 17.60
CA ASN A 270 6.35 30.73 16.59
C ASN A 270 6.38 29.56 15.60
N THR A 271 6.04 28.35 16.05
CA THR A 271 5.82 27.18 15.22
C THR A 271 4.75 27.42 14.14
N ILE A 272 3.61 27.99 14.54
CA ILE A 272 2.49 28.29 13.63
C ILE A 272 2.87 29.39 12.64
N LEU A 273 3.46 30.49 13.13
CA LEU A 273 3.88 31.61 12.28
C LEU A 273 4.94 31.18 11.26
N ALA A 274 5.97 30.43 11.67
CA ALA A 274 7.01 29.95 10.78
C ALA A 274 6.45 28.99 9.71
N ASN A 275 5.55 28.07 10.10
CA ASN A 275 4.89 27.20 9.14
C ASN A 275 4.06 28.00 8.12
N ASN A 276 3.28 28.98 8.57
CA ASN A 276 2.46 29.82 7.67
C ASN A 276 3.33 30.67 6.73
N MET A 277 4.46 31.20 7.20
CA MET A 277 5.47 31.86 6.35
C MET A 277 6.01 30.91 5.28
N GLY A 278 6.28 29.65 5.65
CA GLY A 278 6.66 28.61 4.70
C GLY A 278 5.59 28.37 3.62
N VAL A 279 4.31 28.31 4.00
CA VAL A 279 3.18 28.15 3.05
C VAL A 279 3.06 29.33 2.09
N ILE A 280 3.25 30.57 2.57
CA ILE A 280 3.26 31.77 1.72
C ILE A 280 4.38 31.66 0.68
N HIS A 281 5.61 31.35 1.13
CA HIS A 281 6.77 31.22 0.24
C HIS A 281 6.64 30.05 -0.74
N PHE A 282 6.00 28.96 -0.32
CA PHE A 282 5.70 27.83 -1.19
C PHE A 282 4.72 28.24 -2.31
N SER A 283 3.70 29.04 -1.98
CA SER A 283 2.67 29.50 -2.91
C SER A 283 3.22 30.41 -4.02
N VAL A 284 4.27 31.20 -3.71
CA VAL A 284 5.02 32.00 -4.70
C VAL A 284 6.15 31.22 -5.38
N LYS A 285 6.21 29.89 -5.21
CA LYS A 285 7.22 28.98 -5.78
C LYS A 285 8.67 29.22 -5.32
N HIS A 286 8.86 29.91 -4.19
CA HIS A 286 10.18 30.07 -3.55
C HIS A 286 10.48 28.87 -2.64
N TYR A 287 10.58 27.68 -3.24
CA TYR A 287 10.64 26.40 -2.50
C TYR A 287 11.82 26.31 -1.51
N ALA A 288 12.98 26.89 -1.84
CA ALA A 288 14.13 26.90 -0.95
C ALA A 288 13.86 27.70 0.34
N LEU A 289 13.23 28.87 0.20
CA LEU A 289 12.87 29.71 1.34
C LEU A 289 11.74 29.09 2.15
N ALA A 290 10.75 28.49 1.49
CA ALA A 290 9.70 27.72 2.14
C ALA A 290 10.26 26.58 3.00
N ALA A 291 11.20 25.80 2.44
CA ALA A 291 11.86 24.71 3.16
C ALA A 291 12.59 25.19 4.43
N ARG A 292 13.25 26.36 4.38
CA ARG A 292 13.92 26.95 5.55
C ARG A 292 12.91 27.34 6.65
N PHE A 293 11.80 27.96 6.28
CA PHE A 293 10.76 28.31 7.25
C PHE A 293 10.10 27.08 7.87
N PHE A 294 9.86 26.01 7.10
CA PHE A 294 9.37 24.75 7.66
C PHE A 294 10.39 24.10 8.60
N GLN A 295 11.69 24.15 8.26
CA GLN A 295 12.74 23.67 9.15
C GLN A 295 12.78 24.47 10.46
N GLN A 296 12.61 25.79 10.38
CA GLN A 296 12.51 26.66 11.55
C GLN A 296 11.28 26.32 12.40
N ALA A 297 10.13 26.05 11.79
CA ALA A 297 8.92 25.60 12.50
C ALA A 297 9.14 24.27 13.22
N LEU A 298 9.86 23.31 12.61
CA LEU A 298 10.22 22.04 13.26
C LEU A 298 11.16 22.22 14.46
N LEU A 299 12.06 23.21 14.40
CA LEU A 299 12.96 23.52 15.52
C LEU A 299 12.18 24.13 16.70
N PHE A 300 11.23 25.02 16.42
CA PHE A 300 10.35 25.57 17.45
C PHE A 300 9.47 24.48 18.08
N ASP A 301 8.82 23.62 17.28
CA ASP A 301 8.01 22.50 17.78
C ASP A 301 8.83 21.55 18.66
N LYS A 302 10.08 21.27 18.26
CA LYS A 302 11.01 20.44 19.02
C LYS A 302 11.41 21.09 20.35
N SER A 303 11.85 22.35 20.33
CA SER A 303 12.22 23.08 21.54
C SER A 303 11.06 23.16 22.52
N ALA A 304 9.85 23.39 22.01
CA ALA A 304 8.66 23.56 22.83
C ALA A 304 8.14 22.25 23.44
N THR A 305 8.51 21.09 22.88
CA THR A 305 8.12 19.76 23.38
C THR A 305 9.20 19.09 24.24
N GLU A 306 10.49 19.39 24.04
CA GLU A 306 11.60 18.84 24.83
C GLU A 306 11.67 19.39 26.27
N ASP A 307 11.31 20.67 26.48
CA ASP A 307 11.27 21.30 27.81
C ASP A 307 10.25 20.64 28.77
N THR A 308 9.32 19.86 28.25
CA THR A 308 8.33 19.10 29.05
C THR A 308 8.89 17.84 29.73
N SER A 309 10.14 17.46 29.47
CA SER A 309 10.74 16.19 29.91
C SER A 309 11.70 16.28 31.12
N THR A 310 12.05 17.49 31.57
CA THR A 310 13.12 17.70 32.56
C THR A 310 12.63 17.76 34.02
N GLU A 311 11.33 17.86 34.27
CA GLU A 311 10.76 17.81 35.63
C GLU A 311 10.15 16.43 35.93
N LYS A 312 10.73 15.71 36.90
CA LYS A 312 10.31 14.37 37.38
C LYS A 312 8.97 14.38 38.13
N VAL A 313 7.90 14.83 37.50
CA VAL A 313 6.53 14.79 38.05
C VAL A 313 5.61 14.13 37.03
N GLU A 314 4.76 13.20 37.47
CA GLU A 314 3.81 12.42 36.66
C GLU A 314 3.16 13.24 35.52
N GLY A 315 3.60 13.02 34.27
CA GLY A 315 2.93 13.48 33.04
C GLY A 315 2.86 15.00 32.80
N SER A 316 2.78 15.40 31.53
CA SER A 316 2.43 16.78 31.13
C SER A 316 0.93 17.05 31.33
N PRO A 317 0.47 18.30 31.54
CA PRO A 317 -0.96 18.62 31.56
C PRO A 317 -1.68 18.18 30.27
N LEU A 318 -2.97 17.85 30.33
CA LEU A 318 -3.75 17.36 29.17
C LEU A 318 -3.67 18.28 27.94
N TYR A 319 -3.64 19.60 28.13
CA TYR A 319 -3.56 20.55 27.01
C TYR A 319 -2.21 20.53 26.27
N CYS A 320 -1.15 20.00 26.89
CA CYS A 320 0.13 19.74 26.23
C CYS A 320 0.13 18.40 25.46
N VAL A 321 -0.82 17.50 25.77
CA VAL A 321 -0.96 16.22 25.05
C VAL A 321 -1.42 16.51 23.63
N GLY A 322 -0.60 16.07 22.67
CA GLY A 322 -0.86 16.36 21.26
C GLY A 322 -0.54 17.80 20.85
N ALA A 323 0.21 18.58 21.63
CA ALA A 323 0.64 19.93 21.26
C ALA A 323 1.39 19.97 19.91
N THR A 324 2.17 18.92 19.62
CA THR A 324 3.01 18.85 18.42
C THR A 324 2.20 18.99 17.13
N LYS A 325 2.74 19.81 16.21
CA LYS A 325 2.26 20.01 14.84
C LYS A 325 3.22 19.39 13.81
N ARG A 326 4.11 18.51 14.28
CA ARG A 326 5.19 17.92 13.49
C ARG A 326 4.70 17.21 12.22
N PRO A 327 3.65 16.38 12.22
CA PRO A 327 3.18 15.72 10.99
C PRO A 327 2.73 16.72 9.91
N GLU A 328 2.01 17.77 10.29
CA GLU A 328 1.54 18.81 9.38
C GLU A 328 2.71 19.59 8.76
N ILE A 329 3.71 19.94 9.57
CA ILE A 329 4.90 20.66 9.12
C ILE A 329 5.79 19.77 8.24
N LEU A 330 5.99 18.49 8.61
CA LEU A 330 6.76 17.53 7.82
C LEU A 330 6.12 17.27 6.45
N TYR A 331 4.80 17.24 6.36
CA TYR A 331 4.11 17.14 5.08
C TYR A 331 4.44 18.33 4.17
N ASN A 332 4.36 19.56 4.69
CA ASN A 332 4.69 20.78 3.95
C ASN A 332 6.18 20.83 3.57
N HIS A 333 7.06 20.45 4.49
CA HIS A 333 8.50 20.40 4.26
C HIS A 333 8.85 19.37 3.18
N GLY A 334 8.28 18.16 3.26
CA GLY A 334 8.46 17.10 2.26
C GLY A 334 8.02 17.54 0.88
N LEU A 335 6.90 18.27 0.75
CA LEU A 335 6.48 18.84 -0.53
C LEU A 335 7.50 19.86 -1.07
N ALA A 336 8.01 20.75 -0.23
CA ALA A 336 9.04 21.72 -0.63
C ALA A 336 10.33 21.01 -1.09
N LEU A 337 10.78 19.98 -0.37
CA LEU A 337 11.94 19.16 -0.72
C LEU A 337 11.76 18.41 -2.04
N LEU A 338 10.56 17.88 -2.30
CA LEU A 338 10.24 17.21 -3.56
C LEU A 338 10.36 18.18 -4.74
N HIS A 339 9.86 19.42 -4.59
CA HIS A 339 10.02 20.46 -5.59
C HIS A 339 11.49 20.91 -5.78
N LEU A 340 12.30 20.83 -4.73
CA LEU A 340 13.75 21.08 -4.76
C LEU A 340 14.58 19.92 -5.34
N GLN A 341 13.94 18.87 -5.87
CA GLN A 341 14.61 17.67 -6.41
C GLN A 341 15.43 16.91 -5.37
N ARG A 342 15.00 16.93 -4.09
CA ARG A 342 15.60 16.17 -2.97
C ARG A 342 14.67 15.03 -2.54
N PRO A 343 14.43 14.01 -3.39
CA PRO A 343 13.38 13.03 -3.17
C PRO A 343 13.63 12.11 -1.97
N LYS A 344 14.88 11.79 -1.65
CA LYS A 344 15.21 10.94 -0.50
C LYS A 344 14.81 11.59 0.83
N GLU A 345 15.13 12.87 1.01
CA GLU A 345 14.73 13.62 2.21
C GLU A 345 13.22 13.88 2.26
N ALA A 346 12.61 14.13 1.11
CA ALA A 346 11.15 14.27 1.00
C ALA A 346 10.43 12.97 1.43
N PHE A 347 10.95 11.82 1.00
CA PHE A 347 10.44 10.51 1.35
C PHE A 347 10.46 10.26 2.86
N GLU A 348 11.59 10.52 3.53
CA GLU A 348 11.70 10.40 4.99
C GLU A 348 10.67 11.26 5.74
N CYS A 349 10.48 12.51 5.30
CA CYS A 349 9.49 13.40 5.90
C CYS A 349 8.06 12.84 5.75
N MET A 350 7.71 12.36 4.55
CA MET A 350 6.38 11.85 4.24
C MET A 350 6.08 10.51 4.90
N LEU A 351 7.09 9.66 5.10
CA LEU A 351 6.94 8.38 5.77
C LEU A 351 6.50 8.53 7.23
N ILE A 352 7.01 9.55 7.93
CA ILE A 352 6.56 9.89 9.29
C ILE A 352 5.07 10.29 9.29
N VAL A 353 4.64 11.07 8.30
CA VAL A 353 3.24 11.53 8.16
C VAL A 353 2.30 10.36 7.85
N LEU A 354 2.80 9.34 7.16
CA LEU A 354 2.02 8.17 6.77
C LEU A 354 1.45 7.41 7.98
N ASN A 355 2.18 7.38 9.11
CA ASN A 355 1.76 6.70 10.33
C ASN A 355 0.42 7.24 10.86
N SER A 356 0.19 8.56 10.78
CA SER A 356 -1.06 9.20 11.21
C SER A 356 -2.10 9.36 10.10
N ASN A 357 -1.66 9.42 8.84
CA ASN A 357 -2.50 9.82 7.69
C ASN A 357 -2.49 8.82 6.53
N HIS A 358 -2.43 7.52 6.82
CA HIS A 358 -2.44 6.43 5.82
C HIS A 358 -3.67 6.40 4.91
N ASN A 359 -4.80 6.99 5.30
CA ASN A 359 -6.01 7.08 4.46
C ASN A 359 -5.96 8.20 3.41
N ASN A 360 -4.85 8.93 3.29
CA ASN A 360 -4.72 10.03 2.34
C ASN A 360 -4.12 9.56 0.99
N PRO A 361 -4.90 9.45 -0.10
CA PRO A 361 -4.38 9.02 -1.40
C PRO A 361 -3.36 9.98 -2.02
N ARG A 362 -3.35 11.27 -1.63
CA ARG A 362 -2.34 12.23 -2.10
C ARG A 362 -0.97 11.90 -1.54
N LEU A 363 -0.91 11.51 -0.27
CA LEU A 363 0.34 11.19 0.42
C LEU A 363 1.03 9.99 -0.22
N TRP A 364 0.27 8.95 -0.53
CA TRP A 364 0.76 7.78 -1.27
C TRP A 364 1.31 8.15 -2.65
N LEU A 365 0.63 9.03 -3.39
CA LEU A 365 1.18 9.53 -4.66
C LEU A 365 2.51 10.27 -4.45
N ARG A 366 2.64 11.10 -3.41
CA ARG A 366 3.89 11.84 -3.16
C ARG A 366 5.07 10.92 -2.81
N LEU A 367 4.83 9.85 -2.04
CA LEU A 367 5.84 8.82 -1.79
C LEU A 367 6.27 8.13 -3.09
N ALA A 368 5.31 7.78 -3.94
CA ALA A 368 5.60 7.19 -5.25
C ALA A 368 6.38 8.14 -6.17
N GLU A 369 6.06 9.44 -6.17
CA GLU A 369 6.81 10.46 -6.91
C GLU A 369 8.27 10.56 -6.43
N CYS A 370 8.52 10.44 -5.12
CA CYS A 370 9.88 10.37 -4.59
C CYS A 370 10.64 9.17 -5.18
N CYS A 371 10.02 7.99 -5.18
CA CYS A 371 10.62 6.77 -5.71
C CYS A 371 10.92 6.88 -7.22
N ILE A 372 9.95 7.36 -8.00
CA ILE A 372 10.11 7.59 -9.45
C ILE A 372 11.25 8.58 -9.72
N MET A 373 11.36 9.63 -8.90
CA MET A 373 12.40 10.65 -9.05
C MET A 373 13.80 10.11 -8.73
N VAL A 374 13.94 9.30 -7.67
CA VAL A 374 15.22 8.63 -7.35
C VAL A 374 15.65 7.71 -8.50
N HIS A 375 14.75 6.83 -8.96
CA HIS A 375 15.03 5.93 -10.08
C HIS A 375 15.49 6.69 -11.33
N ARG A 376 14.85 7.83 -11.60
CA ARG A 376 15.23 8.69 -12.72
C ARG A 376 16.62 9.29 -12.56
N GLN A 377 16.95 9.82 -11.37
CA GLN A 377 18.25 10.42 -11.07
C GLN A 377 19.38 9.38 -11.14
N GLU A 378 19.14 8.16 -10.63
CA GLU A 378 20.10 7.04 -10.67
C GLU A 378 20.31 6.55 -12.09
N LYS A 379 19.24 6.42 -12.88
CA LYS A 379 19.41 6.19 -14.31
C LYS A 379 20.24 7.31 -14.94
N GLN A 380 20.00 8.60 -14.65
CA GLN A 380 20.67 9.74 -15.33
C GLN A 380 22.18 9.76 -15.15
N THR A 381 22.68 9.26 -14.04
CA THR A 381 24.12 9.15 -13.75
C THR A 381 24.76 7.93 -14.41
N GLN A 382 23.99 6.89 -14.73
CA GLN A 382 24.44 5.75 -15.54
C GLN A 382 24.51 6.14 -17.03
N ASN A 383 25.65 6.71 -17.44
CA ASN A 383 25.99 6.98 -18.85
C ASN A 383 26.13 5.64 -19.60
N THR A 384 25.06 5.18 -20.24
CA THR A 384 25.08 3.95 -21.04
C THR A 384 25.74 4.23 -22.40
N ASN A 385 27.08 4.26 -22.42
CA ASN A 385 27.80 3.99 -23.65
C ASN A 385 27.33 2.61 -24.16
N ILE A 386 26.76 2.58 -25.35
CA ILE A 386 26.24 1.34 -25.96
C ILE A 386 27.34 0.30 -26.10
N CYS A 387 28.59 0.75 -26.27
CA CYS A 387 29.79 -0.07 -26.31
C CYS A 387 30.38 -0.21 -24.90
N HIS A 388 30.28 -1.40 -24.31
CA HIS A 388 30.95 -1.79 -23.07
C HIS A 388 32.47 -1.94 -23.29
N GLY A 389 32.89 -2.36 -24.50
CA GLY A 389 34.28 -2.56 -24.85
C GLY A 389 34.48 -2.93 -26.32
N THR A 390 35.72 -2.92 -26.81
CA THR A 390 36.04 -3.31 -28.18
C THR A 390 37.11 -4.39 -28.17
N VAL A 391 36.91 -5.48 -28.92
CA VAL A 391 37.85 -6.60 -29.03
C VAL A 391 38.41 -6.66 -30.44
N GLY A 392 39.72 -6.77 -30.58
CA GLY A 392 40.40 -6.87 -31.89
C GLY A 392 40.67 -5.53 -32.59
N SER A 393 41.36 -5.59 -33.73
CA SER A 393 41.83 -4.42 -34.50
C SER A 393 41.61 -4.59 -36.00
N GLY A 394 41.56 -3.48 -36.74
CA GLY A 394 41.35 -3.49 -38.19
C GLY A 394 39.99 -4.09 -38.57
N VAL A 395 39.99 -4.99 -39.56
CA VAL A 395 38.79 -5.70 -40.05
C VAL A 395 38.22 -6.73 -39.07
N HIS A 396 38.97 -7.08 -38.02
CA HIS A 396 38.54 -8.03 -36.98
C HIS A 396 38.07 -7.35 -35.69
N ARG A 397 37.85 -6.04 -35.72
CA ARG A 397 37.35 -5.26 -34.60
C ARG A 397 35.87 -5.60 -34.34
N LYS A 398 35.56 -6.09 -33.14
CA LYS A 398 34.22 -6.40 -32.64
C LYS A 398 33.87 -5.45 -31.49
N TYR A 399 32.64 -4.95 -31.46
CA TYR A 399 32.13 -4.10 -30.38
C TYR A 399 31.31 -4.95 -29.41
N ILE A 400 31.65 -4.91 -28.12
CA ILE A 400 30.87 -5.51 -27.04
C ILE A 400 29.78 -4.50 -26.70
N LEU A 401 28.53 -4.84 -27.02
CA LEU A 401 27.39 -4.03 -26.66
C LEU A 401 27.03 -4.29 -25.20
N ASN A 402 26.62 -3.26 -24.46
CA ASN A 402 26.03 -3.46 -23.13
C ASN A 402 24.84 -4.41 -23.28
N PRO A 403 24.80 -5.54 -22.54
CA PRO A 403 23.57 -6.32 -22.45
C PRO A 403 22.46 -5.41 -21.91
N LEU A 404 21.20 -5.78 -22.20
CA LEU A 404 20.01 -5.06 -21.75
C LEU A 404 20.18 -4.58 -20.29
N PRO A 405 19.53 -3.46 -19.88
CA PRO A 405 19.30 -3.27 -18.46
C PRO A 405 18.63 -4.55 -17.98
N LYS A 406 19.34 -5.34 -17.17
CA LYS A 406 18.77 -6.47 -16.46
C LYS A 406 17.49 -5.93 -15.82
N THR A 407 16.38 -6.66 -15.92
CA THR A 407 15.30 -6.54 -14.93
C THR A 407 15.99 -6.33 -13.59
N ALA A 408 15.64 -5.26 -12.87
CA ALA A 408 16.31 -4.93 -11.62
C ALA A 408 16.23 -6.18 -10.73
N VAL A 409 17.34 -6.93 -10.68
CA VAL A 409 17.53 -7.97 -9.69
C VAL A 409 17.64 -7.14 -8.42
N VAL A 410 16.61 -7.22 -7.60
CA VAL A 410 16.64 -6.71 -6.24
C VAL A 410 17.89 -7.31 -5.62
N ASP A 411 18.87 -6.47 -5.24
CA ASP A 411 19.95 -6.91 -4.36
C ASP A 411 19.25 -7.55 -3.15
N GLY A 412 19.48 -8.85 -2.95
CA GLY A 412 18.65 -9.77 -2.17
C GLY A 412 18.58 -9.55 -0.65
N ASP A 413 18.77 -8.32 -0.17
CA ASP A 413 18.85 -8.00 1.26
C ASP A 413 17.73 -7.08 1.79
N GLN A 414 16.82 -6.58 0.94
CA GLN A 414 15.76 -5.65 1.38
C GLN A 414 14.35 -6.17 1.06
N SER A 415 13.63 -6.55 2.12
CA SER A 415 12.20 -6.87 2.04
C SER A 415 11.41 -5.70 1.41
N LEU A 416 10.54 -6.01 0.45
CA LEU A 416 9.62 -5.04 -0.18
C LEU A 416 8.68 -4.35 0.81
N ALA A 417 8.53 -4.88 2.02
CA ALA A 417 7.76 -4.28 3.11
C ALA A 417 8.54 -3.18 3.87
N ILE A 418 9.86 -3.10 3.69
CA ILE A 418 10.69 -2.04 4.28
C ILE A 418 10.55 -0.80 3.39
N PRO A 419 10.13 0.35 3.96
CA PRO A 419 10.06 1.58 3.20
C PRO A 419 11.44 1.97 2.65
N ALA A 420 11.57 1.95 1.34
CA ALA A 420 12.77 2.35 0.63
C ALA A 420 12.40 3.18 -0.60
N THR A 421 13.30 4.05 -1.05
CA THR A 421 13.09 4.86 -2.27
C THR A 421 13.34 4.05 -3.54
N THR A 422 12.70 2.89 -3.66
CA THR A 422 12.81 1.96 -4.80
C THR A 422 11.54 2.01 -5.66
N LEU A 423 11.65 1.57 -6.91
CA LEU A 423 10.52 1.65 -7.82
C LEU A 423 9.41 0.66 -7.44
N GLU A 424 9.79 -0.47 -6.84
CA GLU A 424 8.92 -1.50 -6.30
C GLU A 424 8.09 -0.97 -5.12
N PHE A 425 8.73 -0.24 -4.19
CA PHE A 425 8.00 0.44 -3.12
C PHE A 425 7.08 1.54 -3.67
N GLY A 426 7.51 2.25 -4.71
CA GLY A 426 6.66 3.16 -5.48
C GLY A 426 5.42 2.48 -6.06
N SER A 427 5.54 1.25 -6.56
CA SER A 427 4.43 0.42 -7.03
C SER A 427 3.43 0.12 -5.90
N LEU A 428 3.93 -0.27 -4.72
CA LEU A 428 3.10 -0.51 -3.53
C LEU A 428 2.34 0.74 -3.10
N CYS A 429 3.00 1.90 -3.07
CA CYS A 429 2.36 3.19 -2.77
C CYS A 429 1.23 3.50 -3.77
N LEU A 430 1.45 3.29 -5.06
CA LEU A 430 0.45 3.55 -6.10
C LEU A 430 -0.73 2.58 -6.02
N ARG A 431 -0.48 1.31 -5.69
CA ARG A 431 -1.53 0.33 -5.40
C ARG A 431 -2.43 0.77 -4.25
N ASN A 432 -1.83 1.26 -3.15
CA ASN A 432 -2.58 1.80 -2.00
C ASN A 432 -3.39 3.04 -2.40
N ALA A 433 -2.81 3.94 -3.19
CA ALA A 433 -3.50 5.11 -3.71
C ALA A 433 -4.71 4.74 -4.58
N VAL A 434 -4.57 3.78 -5.51
CA VAL A 434 -5.67 3.29 -6.35
C VAL A 434 -6.79 2.69 -5.50
N THR A 435 -6.42 1.84 -4.53
CA THR A 435 -7.40 1.18 -3.64
C THR A 435 -8.22 2.20 -2.86
N LEU A 436 -7.58 3.24 -2.31
CA LEU A 436 -8.27 4.32 -1.60
C LEU A 436 -9.16 5.15 -2.53
N LEU A 437 -8.73 5.41 -3.76
CA LEU A 437 -9.55 6.10 -4.75
C LEU A 437 -10.80 5.27 -5.10
N GLU A 438 -10.64 3.98 -5.40
CA GLU A 438 -11.77 3.09 -5.71
C GLU A 438 -12.75 2.96 -4.54
N PHE A 439 -12.25 2.95 -3.30
CA PHE A 439 -13.07 2.94 -2.10
C PHE A 439 -13.92 4.22 -1.93
N HIS A 440 -13.34 5.40 -2.21
CA HIS A 440 -14.00 6.68 -1.99
C HIS A 440 -14.87 7.17 -3.15
N GLU A 441 -14.65 6.67 -4.37
CA GLU A 441 -15.34 7.12 -5.59
C GLU A 441 -16.88 6.99 -5.52
N PRO A 442 -17.48 5.87 -5.06
CA PRO A 442 -18.94 5.73 -5.04
C PRO A 442 -19.63 6.74 -4.13
N GLU A 443 -19.07 7.01 -2.94
CA GLU A 443 -19.65 7.97 -2.00
C GLU A 443 -19.51 9.41 -2.52
N LEU A 444 -18.41 9.74 -3.19
CA LEU A 444 -18.19 11.07 -3.74
C LEU A 444 -19.16 11.39 -4.89
N ILE A 445 -19.44 10.41 -5.75
CA ILE A 445 -20.44 10.54 -6.83
C ILE A 445 -21.83 10.80 -6.23
N ARG A 446 -22.25 9.99 -5.25
CA ARG A 446 -23.53 10.18 -4.54
C ARG A 446 -23.66 11.60 -3.94
N GLN A 447 -22.60 12.11 -3.34
CA GLN A 447 -22.59 13.47 -2.75
C GLN A 447 -22.72 14.57 -3.82
N SER A 448 -22.15 14.37 -5.01
CA SER A 448 -22.24 15.35 -6.09
C SER A 448 -23.62 15.40 -6.74
N GLU A 449 -24.34 14.27 -6.76
CA GLU A 449 -25.70 14.18 -7.31
C GLU A 449 -26.77 14.66 -6.32
N SER A 450 -26.52 14.54 -5.00
CA SER A 450 -27.44 14.98 -3.94
C SER A 450 -27.38 16.50 -3.68
N SER A 451 -27.32 17.31 -4.73
CA SER A 451 -27.23 18.77 -4.61
C SER A 451 -28.41 19.33 -3.82
N ASP A 452 -28.11 19.92 -2.66
CA ASP A 452 -28.76 21.13 -2.12
C ASP A 452 -30.07 21.07 -1.29
N LYS A 453 -30.50 19.95 -0.67
CA LYS A 453 -31.75 19.99 0.14
C LYS A 453 -31.73 19.63 1.61
N SER A 454 -30.65 19.11 2.18
CA SER A 454 -30.43 19.26 3.63
C SER A 454 -28.96 19.00 3.97
N VAL A 455 -28.31 19.95 4.63
CA VAL A 455 -27.05 19.64 5.33
C VAL A 455 -27.45 18.81 6.55
N ALA A 456 -27.58 17.49 6.34
CA ALA A 456 -27.84 16.54 7.40
C ALA A 456 -26.67 16.59 8.40
N TRP A 457 -26.98 16.74 9.68
CA TRP A 457 -25.98 16.76 10.75
C TRP A 457 -25.21 15.44 10.83
N ASP A 458 -25.79 14.35 10.32
CA ASP A 458 -25.28 12.98 10.41
C ASP A 458 -24.04 12.68 9.53
N LYS A 459 -23.81 13.44 8.44
CA LYS A 459 -22.68 13.18 7.53
C LYS A 459 -21.44 13.98 7.92
N VAL A 460 -20.35 13.34 8.34
CA VAL A 460 -19.22 14.03 8.97
C VAL A 460 -18.21 14.67 8.00
N TYR A 461 -18.33 14.51 6.67
CA TYR A 461 -17.38 15.11 5.71
C TYR A 461 -18.06 15.72 4.49
N GLU A 462 -17.50 16.85 4.01
CA GLU A 462 -17.77 17.42 2.69
C GLU A 462 -16.67 16.96 1.71
N GLY A 463 -16.88 15.84 1.01
CA GLY A 463 -15.89 15.20 0.14
C GLY A 463 -15.00 14.16 0.83
N VAL A 464 -13.87 13.81 0.21
CA VAL A 464 -12.96 12.76 0.72
C VAL A 464 -11.97 13.36 1.73
N PRO A 465 -11.90 12.87 2.98
CA PRO A 465 -10.96 13.37 3.97
C PRO A 465 -9.52 13.08 3.56
N CYS A 466 -8.65 14.10 3.56
CA CYS A 466 -7.28 14.02 3.05
C CYS A 466 -6.26 14.75 3.97
N ASN A 467 -6.41 14.61 5.29
CA ASN A 467 -5.51 15.25 6.25
C ASN A 467 -4.03 14.89 5.97
N PRO A 468 -3.08 15.81 6.17
CA PRO A 468 -3.25 17.19 6.68
C PRO A 468 -3.74 18.21 5.63
N SER A 469 -4.01 17.78 4.40
CA SER A 469 -4.51 18.64 3.33
C SER A 469 -6.04 18.77 3.33
N LEU A 470 -6.56 19.81 2.66
CA LEU A 470 -8.00 20.04 2.53
C LEU A 470 -8.73 18.83 1.91
N PRO A 471 -10.00 18.58 2.28
CA PRO A 471 -10.81 17.53 1.69
C PRO A 471 -10.87 17.63 0.17
N MET A 472 -10.91 16.47 -0.47
CA MET A 472 -10.87 16.39 -1.91
C MET A 472 -12.29 16.38 -2.49
N LYS A 473 -12.57 17.39 -3.31
CA LYS A 473 -13.80 17.50 -4.12
C LYS A 473 -13.67 16.67 -5.41
N LEU A 474 -14.79 16.37 -6.06
CA LEU A 474 -14.84 15.55 -7.28
C LEU A 474 -13.87 15.97 -8.39
N VAL A 475 -13.76 17.27 -8.68
CA VAL A 475 -12.84 17.76 -9.72
C VAL A 475 -11.37 17.47 -9.36
N SER A 476 -10.98 17.74 -8.11
CA SER A 476 -9.63 17.45 -7.60
C SER A 476 -9.36 15.95 -7.49
N PHE A 477 -10.40 15.18 -7.16
CA PHE A 477 -10.37 13.72 -7.09
C PHE A 477 -10.06 13.11 -8.45
N ASN A 478 -10.78 13.52 -9.49
CA ASN A 478 -10.54 13.04 -10.86
C ASN A 478 -9.13 13.40 -11.33
N LYS A 479 -8.67 14.63 -11.05
CA LYS A 479 -7.28 15.04 -11.36
C LYS A 479 -6.24 14.16 -10.67
N LEU A 480 -6.46 13.80 -9.40
CA LEU A 480 -5.57 12.91 -8.66
C LEU A 480 -5.61 11.49 -9.25
N LYS A 481 -6.80 10.98 -9.57
CA LYS A 481 -6.98 9.67 -10.22
C LYS A 481 -6.20 9.58 -11.52
N CYS A 482 -6.25 10.62 -12.37
CA CYS A 482 -5.41 10.67 -13.58
C CYS A 482 -3.92 10.58 -13.26
N ALA A 483 -3.44 11.34 -12.26
CA ALA A 483 -2.03 11.37 -11.89
C ALA A 483 -1.55 10.02 -11.33
N VAL A 484 -2.34 9.40 -10.46
CA VAL A 484 -2.05 8.09 -9.85
C VAL A 484 -2.00 7.01 -10.92
N LEU A 485 -3.02 6.92 -11.79
CA LEU A 485 -3.05 5.91 -12.86
C LEU A 485 -1.91 6.10 -13.87
N ALA A 486 -1.55 7.35 -14.19
CA ALA A 486 -0.43 7.65 -15.07
C ALA A 486 0.91 7.22 -14.45
N ALA A 487 1.14 7.58 -13.18
CA ALA A 487 2.34 7.18 -12.45
C ALA A 487 2.41 5.66 -12.29
N TYR A 488 1.27 4.99 -12.06
CA TYR A 488 1.24 3.55 -11.87
C TYR A 488 1.51 2.80 -13.17
N SER A 489 0.88 3.22 -14.27
CA SER A 489 1.16 2.66 -15.59
C SER A 489 2.64 2.80 -15.97
N TYR A 490 3.25 3.94 -15.65
CA TYR A 490 4.69 4.18 -15.83
C TYR A 490 5.56 3.21 -15.00
N VAL A 491 5.26 3.08 -13.71
CA VAL A 491 6.02 2.21 -12.79
C VAL A 491 5.91 0.76 -13.25
N LEU A 492 4.70 0.29 -13.56
CA LEU A 492 4.43 -1.07 -14.01
C LEU A 492 5.12 -1.40 -15.34
N ASN A 493 5.06 -0.50 -16.33
CA ASN A 493 5.81 -0.67 -17.58
C ASN A 493 7.33 -0.76 -17.34
N THR A 494 7.82 -0.03 -16.34
CA THR A 494 9.25 -0.02 -16.02
C THR A 494 9.68 -1.26 -15.23
N LEU A 495 8.80 -1.83 -14.42
CA LEU A 495 9.02 -3.08 -13.65
C LEU A 495 8.78 -4.35 -14.47
N GLY A 496 8.10 -4.25 -15.61
CA GLY A 496 7.80 -5.40 -16.49
C GLY A 496 6.38 -5.97 -16.34
N GLU A 497 5.52 -5.34 -15.54
CA GLU A 497 4.12 -5.74 -15.33
C GLU A 497 3.19 -5.17 -16.41
N TYR A 498 3.43 -5.55 -17.66
CA TYR A 498 2.78 -4.94 -18.83
C TYR A 498 1.26 -5.15 -18.90
N SER A 499 0.75 -6.28 -18.42
CA SER A 499 -0.69 -6.59 -18.40
C SER A 499 -1.47 -5.58 -17.53
N LEU A 500 -0.94 -5.31 -16.34
CA LEU A 500 -1.52 -4.38 -15.39
C LEU A 500 -1.34 -2.92 -15.84
N ALA A 501 -0.19 -2.58 -16.41
CA ALA A 501 0.04 -1.28 -17.04
C ALA A 501 -0.98 -0.99 -18.16
N LEU A 502 -1.25 -1.97 -19.02
CA LEU A 502 -2.27 -1.85 -20.07
C LEU A 502 -3.67 -1.64 -19.49
N LYS A 503 -4.04 -2.34 -18.40
CA LYS A 503 -5.34 -2.17 -17.72
C LYS A 503 -5.52 -0.73 -17.27
N TYR A 504 -4.55 -0.16 -16.55
CA TYR A 504 -4.65 1.20 -16.01
C TYR A 504 -4.58 2.28 -17.09
N ALA A 505 -3.74 2.09 -18.12
CA ALA A 505 -3.71 2.98 -19.28
C ALA A 505 -5.07 3.01 -20.02
N LYS A 506 -5.72 1.85 -20.21
CA LYS A 506 -7.08 1.78 -20.77
C LYS A 506 -8.11 2.44 -19.86
N GLN A 507 -8.02 2.24 -18.55
CA GLN A 507 -8.91 2.88 -17.58
C GLN A 507 -8.82 4.41 -17.68
N MET A 508 -7.62 4.96 -17.87
CA MET A 508 -7.46 6.41 -18.05
C MET A 508 -8.20 6.94 -19.28
N LEU A 509 -8.18 6.20 -20.40
CA LEU A 509 -8.87 6.57 -21.64
C LEU A 509 -10.40 6.61 -21.50
N THR A 510 -10.96 5.98 -20.47
CA THR A 510 -12.41 6.03 -20.20
C THR A 510 -12.86 7.28 -19.44
N MET A 511 -11.93 8.10 -18.93
CA MET A 511 -12.25 9.26 -18.11
C MET A 511 -12.68 10.45 -18.97
N LYS A 512 -13.72 11.16 -18.52
CA LYS A 512 -14.21 12.40 -19.15
C LYS A 512 -13.24 13.56 -18.91
N ASP A 513 -13.09 14.44 -19.89
CA ASP A 513 -12.26 15.66 -19.84
C ASP A 513 -10.78 15.42 -19.45
N LEU A 514 -10.19 14.34 -19.99
CA LEU A 514 -8.78 14.01 -19.75
C LEU A 514 -7.86 15.08 -20.38
N PRO A 515 -6.94 15.69 -19.61
CA PRO A 515 -5.94 16.62 -20.15
C PRO A 515 -5.08 15.95 -21.24
N GLN A 516 -4.73 16.67 -22.30
CA GLN A 516 -4.05 16.08 -23.46
C GLN A 516 -2.69 15.47 -23.10
N SER A 517 -1.99 16.02 -22.09
CA SER A 517 -0.77 15.39 -21.55
C SER A 517 -0.99 13.98 -20.99
N TYR A 518 -2.09 13.74 -20.27
CA TYR A 518 -2.42 12.41 -19.78
C TYR A 518 -3.02 11.52 -20.87
N LEU A 519 -3.74 12.08 -21.83
CA LEU A 519 -4.24 11.34 -23.00
C LEU A 519 -3.08 10.78 -23.81
N LEU A 520 -2.07 11.62 -24.11
CA LEU A 520 -0.83 11.21 -24.75
C LEU A 520 -0.16 10.05 -23.99
N LEU A 521 0.06 10.22 -22.69
CA LEU A 521 0.66 9.18 -21.85
C LEU A 521 -0.13 7.87 -21.84
N SER A 522 -1.46 7.94 -21.81
CA SER A 522 -2.31 6.75 -21.82
C SER A 522 -2.15 5.94 -23.10
N HIS A 523 -2.11 6.62 -24.26
CA HIS A 523 -1.84 5.98 -25.55
C HIS A 523 -0.42 5.41 -25.61
N MET A 524 0.58 6.16 -25.15
CA MET A 524 1.97 5.72 -25.14
C MET A 524 2.17 4.47 -24.27
N TYR A 525 1.69 4.49 -23.01
CA TYR A 525 1.86 3.38 -22.08
C TYR A 525 1.10 2.13 -22.52
N ALA A 526 -0.10 2.28 -23.11
CA ALA A 526 -0.85 1.17 -23.69
C ALA A 526 -0.11 0.54 -24.88
N ALA A 527 0.42 1.36 -25.80
CA ALA A 527 1.17 0.89 -26.95
C ALA A 527 2.49 0.20 -26.53
N GLU A 528 3.22 0.78 -25.58
CA GLU A 528 4.44 0.21 -25.00
C GLU A 528 4.16 -1.15 -24.37
N ALA A 529 3.16 -1.24 -23.49
CA ALA A 529 2.76 -2.49 -22.85
C ALA A 529 2.40 -3.58 -23.88
N LEU A 530 1.63 -3.24 -24.91
CA LEU A 530 1.24 -4.18 -25.97
C LEU A 530 2.44 -4.64 -26.80
N ILE A 531 3.39 -3.76 -27.11
CA ILE A 531 4.62 -4.12 -27.82
C ILE A 531 5.47 -5.06 -26.98
N MET A 532 5.62 -4.76 -25.68
CA MET A 532 6.38 -5.62 -24.77
C MET A 532 5.71 -6.99 -24.54
N MET A 533 4.39 -7.08 -24.68
CA MET A 533 3.65 -8.35 -24.72
C MET A 533 3.63 -9.02 -26.11
N ASN A 534 4.46 -8.56 -27.06
CA ASN A 534 4.53 -9.09 -28.43
C ASN A 534 3.20 -9.01 -29.22
N ARG A 535 2.41 -7.94 -29.00
CA ARG A 535 1.13 -7.67 -29.68
C ARG A 535 1.17 -6.34 -30.47
N PRO A 536 2.10 -6.17 -31.43
CA PRO A 536 2.30 -4.90 -32.11
C PRO A 536 1.11 -4.48 -33.02
N LEU A 537 0.34 -5.45 -33.53
CA LEU A 537 -0.90 -5.18 -34.30
C LEU A 537 -1.98 -4.49 -33.47
N GLU A 538 -2.05 -4.76 -32.16
CA GLU A 538 -2.95 -4.03 -31.27
C GLU A 538 -2.33 -2.71 -30.81
N ALA A 539 -1.01 -2.66 -30.65
CA ALA A 539 -0.33 -1.42 -30.26
C ALA A 539 -0.55 -0.28 -31.27
N ILE A 540 -0.60 -0.61 -32.57
CA ILE A 540 -0.75 0.40 -33.64
C ILE A 540 -2.09 1.15 -33.58
N THR A 541 -3.14 0.56 -32.99
CA THR A 541 -4.45 1.21 -32.84
C THR A 541 -4.42 2.35 -31.82
N TYR A 542 -3.43 2.34 -30.92
CA TYR A 542 -3.18 3.43 -29.99
C TYR A 542 -2.28 4.51 -30.60
N LEU A 543 -1.71 4.28 -31.79
CA LEU A 543 -0.76 5.16 -32.48
C LEU A 543 -1.32 5.60 -33.84
N GLU A 544 -2.63 5.87 -33.91
CA GLU A 544 -3.31 6.22 -35.16
C GLU A 544 -2.93 7.62 -35.68
N PRO A 545 -2.77 7.82 -37.01
CA PRO A 545 -2.40 9.12 -37.56
C PRO A 545 -3.41 10.24 -37.26
N LYS A 546 -4.70 9.89 -37.18
CA LYS A 546 -5.78 10.83 -36.86
C LYS A 546 -5.58 11.41 -35.46
N PHE A 547 -5.39 10.53 -34.47
CA PHE A 547 -5.09 10.94 -33.10
C PHE A 547 -3.84 11.84 -33.02
N ILE A 548 -2.76 11.46 -33.71
CA ILE A 548 -1.50 12.23 -33.68
C ILE A 548 -1.71 13.64 -34.24
N THR A 549 -2.49 13.79 -35.31
CA THR A 549 -2.75 15.09 -35.94
C THR A 549 -3.63 15.99 -35.04
N GLU A 550 -4.55 15.38 -34.29
CA GLU A 550 -5.49 16.08 -33.39
C GLU A 550 -4.85 16.56 -32.07
N LEU A 551 -3.61 16.15 -31.75
CA LEU A 551 -2.88 16.66 -30.59
C LEU A 551 -2.57 18.15 -30.75
N ALA A 552 -3.18 18.98 -29.91
CA ALA A 552 -3.10 20.45 -29.95
C ALA A 552 -2.90 21.08 -28.56
N GLY A 553 -2.61 20.28 -27.53
CA GLY A 553 -2.79 20.63 -26.13
C GLY A 553 -1.95 21.82 -25.63
N ASP A 554 -2.63 22.82 -25.08
CA ASP A 554 -2.00 23.95 -24.39
C ASP A 554 -1.39 23.56 -23.03
N ASP A 555 -1.73 22.37 -22.50
CA ASP A 555 -1.30 21.87 -21.18
C ASP A 555 0.12 21.28 -21.16
N PHE A 556 0.72 21.02 -22.34
CA PHE A 556 2.10 20.53 -22.45
C PHE A 556 3.12 21.52 -21.85
N GLY A 557 2.89 22.83 -22.01
CA GLY A 557 3.76 23.88 -21.46
C GLY A 557 3.47 24.21 -19.98
N MET A 558 2.22 24.11 -19.54
CA MET A 558 1.83 24.46 -18.16
C MET A 558 2.26 23.43 -17.11
N ARG A 559 2.46 22.17 -17.52
CA ARG A 559 2.88 21.07 -16.64
C ARG A 559 4.35 20.73 -16.74
N ALA A 560 5.14 21.56 -17.44
CA ALA A 560 6.57 21.36 -17.57
C ALA A 560 7.26 21.44 -16.19
N SER A 561 7.31 20.29 -15.50
CA SER A 561 8.44 19.97 -14.65
C SER A 561 9.70 20.30 -15.47
N PRO A 562 10.78 20.83 -14.88
CA PRO A 562 12.04 21.13 -15.58
C PRO A 562 12.58 19.96 -16.41
N HIS A 563 12.04 18.76 -16.19
CA HIS A 563 12.46 17.51 -16.75
C HIS A 563 11.36 16.79 -17.57
N TRP A 564 10.19 17.40 -17.79
CA TRP A 564 9.20 16.93 -18.77
C TRP A 564 9.56 17.50 -20.15
N ASN A 565 10.18 16.67 -20.98
CA ASN A 565 10.79 17.12 -22.23
C ASN A 565 9.77 17.25 -23.39
N ILE A 566 8.52 16.80 -23.21
CA ILE A 566 7.43 16.94 -24.18
C ILE A 566 6.64 18.23 -23.89
N ASN A 567 7.32 19.37 -24.04
CA ASN A 567 6.80 20.69 -23.65
C ASN A 567 5.95 21.39 -24.72
N SER A 568 5.80 20.78 -25.91
CA SER A 568 5.05 21.33 -27.03
C SER A 568 4.25 20.25 -27.75
N ALA A 569 3.20 20.67 -28.46
CA ALA A 569 2.42 19.77 -29.32
C ALA A 569 3.31 19.14 -30.41
N ASP A 570 4.26 19.90 -30.97
CA ASP A 570 5.20 19.39 -31.99
C ASP A 570 6.12 18.30 -31.43
N ALA A 571 6.60 18.46 -30.19
CA ALA A 571 7.35 17.43 -29.49
C ALA A 571 6.50 16.17 -29.28
N ALA A 572 5.25 16.32 -28.85
CA ALA A 572 4.32 15.21 -28.64
C ALA A 572 4.04 14.44 -29.93
N ARG A 573 3.72 15.15 -31.03
CA ARG A 573 3.47 14.53 -32.34
C ARG A 573 4.70 13.79 -32.86
N SER A 574 5.89 14.38 -32.74
CA SER A 574 7.13 13.72 -33.15
C SER A 574 7.41 12.43 -32.37
N VAL A 575 7.17 12.42 -31.05
CA VAL A 575 7.34 11.20 -30.22
C VAL A 575 6.35 10.12 -30.66
N MET A 576 5.09 10.49 -30.92
CA MET A 576 4.08 9.54 -31.37
C MET A 576 4.36 8.98 -32.76
N HIS A 577 4.82 9.81 -33.70
CA HIS A 577 5.24 9.36 -35.02
C HIS A 577 6.41 8.38 -34.97
N TYR A 578 7.37 8.62 -34.07
CA TYR A 578 8.45 7.66 -33.86
C TYR A 578 7.93 6.33 -33.30
N ASN A 579 7.11 6.38 -32.26
CA ASN A 579 6.55 5.18 -31.64
C ASN A 579 5.74 4.38 -32.67
N ARG A 580 4.98 5.07 -33.52
CA ARG A 580 4.26 4.48 -34.66
C ARG A 580 5.22 3.82 -35.65
N ALA A 581 6.32 4.50 -36.01
CA ALA A 581 7.32 3.94 -36.92
C ALA A 581 7.90 2.63 -36.37
N VAL A 582 8.26 2.59 -35.08
CA VAL A 582 8.76 1.37 -34.42
C VAL A 582 7.71 0.26 -34.44
N ALA A 583 6.46 0.55 -34.11
CA ALA A 583 5.38 -0.44 -34.17
C ALA A 583 5.17 -0.98 -35.61
N SER A 584 5.18 -0.12 -36.62
CA SER A 584 5.10 -0.51 -38.03
C SER A 584 6.28 -1.39 -38.47
N PHE A 585 7.50 -1.09 -38.04
CA PHE A 585 8.65 -1.96 -38.27
C PHE A 585 8.49 -3.34 -37.64
N LEU A 586 7.94 -3.43 -36.42
CA LEU A 586 7.69 -4.69 -35.73
C LEU A 586 6.62 -5.54 -36.41
N ILE A 587 5.62 -4.89 -37.03
CA ILE A 587 4.58 -5.57 -37.81
C ILE A 587 5.12 -6.06 -39.17
N GLY A 588 6.20 -5.44 -39.67
CA GLY A 588 6.74 -5.69 -41.02
C GLY A 588 6.20 -4.75 -42.10
N ASP A 589 5.49 -3.68 -41.71
CA ASP A 589 4.99 -2.65 -42.63
C ASP A 589 6.03 -1.52 -42.79
N TYR A 590 7.03 -1.79 -43.61
CA TYR A 590 8.17 -0.90 -43.81
C TYR A 590 7.82 0.42 -44.50
N GLU A 591 6.80 0.43 -45.37
CA GLU A 591 6.35 1.64 -46.07
C GLU A 591 5.70 2.62 -45.09
N GLN A 592 4.78 2.14 -44.23
CA GLN A 592 4.19 2.99 -43.19
C GLN A 592 5.21 3.44 -42.14
N ALA A 593 6.19 2.59 -41.84
CA ALA A 593 7.27 2.96 -40.93
C ALA A 593 8.10 4.13 -41.49
N LYS A 594 8.45 4.10 -42.78
CA LYS A 594 9.18 5.16 -43.46
C LYS A 594 8.39 6.48 -43.51
N ILE A 595 7.09 6.41 -43.81
CA ILE A 595 6.21 7.60 -43.79
C ILE A 595 6.20 8.22 -42.39
N SER A 596 6.09 7.39 -41.35
CA SER A 596 6.07 7.84 -39.95
C SER A 596 7.41 8.45 -39.52
N MET A 597 8.53 7.90 -40.00
CA MET A 597 9.87 8.46 -39.79
C MET A 597 10.06 9.85 -40.42
N CYS A 598 9.54 10.08 -41.64
CA CYS A 598 9.62 11.38 -42.32
C CYS A 598 8.89 12.50 -41.54
N ASN A 599 7.90 12.15 -40.72
CA ASN A 599 7.14 13.08 -39.90
C ASN A 599 7.79 13.38 -38.53
N CYS A 600 8.93 12.75 -38.21
CA CYS A 600 9.68 13.01 -36.99
C CYS A 600 10.63 14.20 -37.19
N ASN A 601 10.22 15.40 -36.76
CA ASN A 601 10.97 16.65 -36.99
C ASN A 601 11.55 17.30 -35.72
N HIS A 602 11.23 16.78 -34.54
CA HIS A 602 11.67 17.38 -33.27
C HIS A 602 13.05 16.87 -32.77
N PRO A 603 13.94 17.74 -32.24
CA PRO A 603 15.28 17.36 -31.77
C PRO A 603 15.32 16.22 -30.75
N LEU A 604 14.27 16.10 -29.93
CA LEU A 604 14.10 15.08 -28.90
C LEU A 604 14.14 13.64 -29.46
N VAL A 605 13.63 13.46 -30.69
CA VAL A 605 13.51 12.14 -31.34
C VAL A 605 14.68 11.88 -32.30
N MET A 606 15.40 12.93 -32.73
CA MET A 606 16.45 12.82 -33.75
C MET A 606 17.56 11.80 -33.45
N PRO A 607 18.08 11.67 -32.22
CA PRO A 607 19.06 10.62 -31.90
C PRO A 607 18.49 9.21 -32.13
N TYR A 608 17.24 8.99 -31.74
CA TYR A 608 16.54 7.71 -31.86
C TYR A 608 16.19 7.38 -33.31
N LEU A 609 15.84 8.40 -34.10
CA LEU A 609 15.55 8.27 -35.53
C LEU A 609 16.79 7.87 -36.35
N LYS A 610 17.99 8.27 -35.92
CA LYS A 610 19.25 7.81 -36.54
C LYS A 610 19.45 6.31 -36.33
N MET A 611 19.17 5.81 -35.13
CA MET A 611 19.26 4.37 -34.81
C MET A 611 18.18 3.56 -35.53
N LEU A 612 16.93 4.03 -35.44
CA LEU A 612 15.93 4.06 -36.50
C LEU A 612 16.34 3.49 -37.88
N ASN A 613 17.03 4.39 -38.57
CA ASN A 613 17.53 4.29 -39.91
C ASN A 613 18.68 3.27 -40.05
N VAL A 614 19.58 3.19 -39.06
CA VAL A 614 20.65 2.17 -39.06
C VAL A 614 20.06 0.76 -39.09
N TYR A 615 19.03 0.50 -38.30
CA TYR A 615 18.35 -0.80 -38.30
C TYR A 615 17.66 -1.10 -39.63
N GLN A 616 16.98 -0.11 -40.21
CA GLN A 616 16.36 -0.24 -41.53
C GLN A 616 17.41 -0.61 -42.59
N GLU A 617 18.55 0.07 -42.62
CA GLU A 617 19.62 -0.21 -43.59
C GLU A 617 20.28 -1.58 -43.36
N LEU A 618 20.32 -2.06 -42.11
CA LEU A 618 20.75 -3.43 -41.79
C LEU A 618 19.77 -4.47 -42.34
N LEU A 619 18.45 -4.27 -42.17
CA LEU A 619 17.43 -5.17 -42.72
C LEU A 619 17.46 -5.23 -44.26
N LEU A 620 17.80 -4.12 -44.91
CA LEU A 620 17.95 -4.03 -46.36
C LEU A 620 19.29 -4.57 -46.89
N GLY A 621 20.22 -4.98 -46.01
CA GLY A 621 21.53 -5.51 -46.39
C GLY A 621 22.55 -4.46 -46.85
N ASN A 622 22.32 -3.17 -46.57
CA ASN A 622 23.17 -2.06 -47.02
C ASN A 622 24.32 -1.78 -46.05
N TYR A 623 25.19 -2.78 -45.86
CA TYR A 623 26.26 -2.75 -44.84
C TYR A 623 27.25 -1.57 -44.98
N GLU A 624 27.57 -1.15 -46.21
CA GLU A 624 28.48 -0.01 -46.46
C GLU A 624 27.88 1.32 -45.97
N LYS A 625 26.57 1.50 -46.16
CA LYS A 625 25.83 2.69 -45.71
C LYS A 625 25.71 2.72 -44.20
N VAL A 626 25.51 1.56 -43.57
CA VAL A 626 25.54 1.41 -42.10
C VAL A 626 26.91 1.78 -41.53
N GLN A 627 28.00 1.29 -42.13
CA GLN A 627 29.37 1.64 -41.71
C GLN A 627 29.64 3.15 -41.84
N LEU A 628 29.12 3.81 -42.89
CA LEU A 628 29.23 5.25 -43.08
C LEU A 628 28.44 6.03 -42.01
N LEU A 629 27.22 5.58 -41.68
CA LEU A 629 26.37 6.18 -40.65
C LEU A 629 27.01 6.09 -39.26
N ILE A 630 27.64 4.95 -38.94
CA ILE A 630 28.34 4.74 -37.67
C ILE A 630 29.63 5.59 -37.60
N ARG A 631 30.40 5.69 -38.70
CA ARG A 631 31.65 6.47 -38.77
C ARG A 631 31.45 8.00 -38.70
N LYS A 632 30.31 8.52 -39.19
CA LYS A 632 30.04 9.97 -39.30
C LYS A 632 29.52 10.65 -38.03
N GLY A 633 29.48 9.95 -36.89
CA GLY A 633 29.22 10.58 -35.59
C GLY A 633 28.04 9.97 -34.85
N CYS A 634 28.32 8.88 -34.15
CA CYS A 634 27.56 8.48 -32.97
C CYS A 634 28.43 8.70 -31.72
N SER A 635 28.69 9.97 -31.37
CA SER A 635 28.89 10.32 -29.95
C SER A 635 27.48 10.40 -29.35
N ILE A 636 27.12 9.34 -28.61
CA ILE A 636 25.75 9.06 -28.18
C ILE A 636 25.54 9.68 -26.80
N GLU A 637 25.07 10.92 -26.75
CA GLU A 637 24.36 11.42 -25.56
C GLU A 637 22.86 11.14 -25.77
N MET A 638 22.27 10.28 -24.95
CA MET A 638 20.84 9.94 -25.01
C MET A 638 20.03 10.77 -23.99
N PRO A 639 19.36 11.86 -24.39
CA PRO A 639 18.35 12.48 -23.53
C PRO A 639 17.05 11.66 -23.59
N ARG A 640 16.59 11.24 -22.40
CA ARG A 640 15.56 10.22 -22.18
C ARG A 640 14.13 10.75 -22.23
N VAL A 641 13.35 10.21 -23.14
CA VAL A 641 11.88 10.13 -23.11
C VAL A 641 11.51 8.71 -23.52
N HIS A 642 10.45 8.14 -22.93
CA HIS A 642 9.93 6.80 -23.25
C HIS A 642 9.54 6.71 -24.73
N ILE A 643 10.54 6.33 -25.50
CA ILE A 643 10.56 6.17 -26.94
C ILE A 643 10.88 4.68 -27.09
N ILE A 644 9.95 3.91 -27.67
CA ILE A 644 10.02 2.44 -27.76
C ILE A 644 11.41 2.07 -28.29
N PRO A 645 12.34 1.53 -27.47
CA PRO A 645 13.72 1.44 -27.89
C PRO A 645 13.85 0.36 -28.97
N LEU A 646 14.20 0.77 -30.19
CA LEU A 646 14.43 -0.12 -31.32
C LEU A 646 15.44 -1.25 -31.05
N LEU A 647 16.39 -1.04 -30.11
CA LEU A 647 17.35 -2.08 -29.70
C LEU A 647 16.68 -3.28 -29.00
N LEU A 648 15.52 -3.11 -28.37
CA LEU A 648 14.73 -4.23 -27.81
C LEU A 648 14.18 -5.14 -28.92
N ALA A 649 13.77 -4.58 -30.06
CA ALA A 649 13.28 -5.34 -31.21
C ALA A 649 14.37 -6.21 -31.87
N ILE A 650 15.60 -5.68 -31.94
CA ILE A 650 16.76 -6.38 -32.54
C ILE A 650 17.23 -7.51 -31.63
N ALA A 651 17.26 -7.29 -30.31
CA ALA A 651 17.65 -8.31 -29.33
C ALA A 651 16.64 -9.47 -29.29
N PHE A 652 15.35 -9.19 -29.35
CA PHE A 652 14.31 -10.23 -29.35
C PHE A 652 14.34 -11.10 -30.62
N LEU A 653 14.63 -10.53 -31.79
CA LEU A 653 14.79 -11.30 -33.03
C LEU A 653 16.07 -12.17 -33.02
N SER A 654 17.13 -11.75 -32.33
CA SER A 654 18.36 -12.56 -32.17
C SER A 654 18.25 -13.63 -31.08
N SER A 655 17.49 -13.38 -30.00
CA SER A 655 17.22 -14.37 -28.94
C SER A 655 16.37 -15.54 -29.45
N ASN A 656 15.60 -15.33 -30.52
CA ASN A 656 14.80 -16.37 -31.17
C ASN A 656 15.62 -17.43 -31.91
N ALA A 657 16.93 -17.24 -32.08
CA ALA A 657 17.84 -18.27 -32.58
C ALA A 657 18.42 -19.16 -31.46
N GLN A 658 18.30 -18.76 -30.19
CA GLN A 658 18.75 -19.55 -29.03
C GLN A 658 17.60 -20.02 -28.11
N ASN A 659 16.41 -19.41 -28.19
CA ASN A 659 15.23 -19.78 -27.40
C ASN A 659 14.32 -20.78 -28.13
N GLY A 660 14.84 -21.98 -28.38
CA GLY A 660 14.02 -23.10 -28.87
C GLY A 660 12.88 -23.51 -27.92
N ASN A 661 12.99 -23.20 -26.62
CA ASN A 661 12.03 -23.64 -25.59
C ASN A 661 10.76 -22.80 -25.49
N LEU A 662 10.85 -21.49 -25.63
CA LEU A 662 9.73 -20.57 -25.35
C LEU A 662 8.59 -20.68 -26.37
N LYS A 663 8.82 -21.28 -27.54
CA LYS A 663 7.78 -21.40 -28.59
C LYS A 663 6.82 -22.57 -28.39
N ASN A 664 7.16 -23.57 -27.57
CA ASN A 664 6.33 -24.78 -27.40
C ASN A 664 5.51 -24.78 -26.10
N ALA A 665 6.03 -24.25 -24.99
CA ALA A 665 5.30 -24.17 -23.72
C ALA A 665 4.10 -23.20 -23.76
N GLN A 666 4.22 -22.07 -24.48
CA GLN A 666 3.13 -21.08 -24.63
C GLN A 666 1.97 -21.54 -25.54
N LYS A 667 2.04 -22.73 -26.15
CA LYS A 667 0.97 -23.30 -26.98
C LYS A 667 0.29 -24.53 -26.39
N HIS A 668 0.78 -25.07 -25.28
CA HIS A 668 0.20 -26.28 -24.69
C HIS A 668 -1.09 -25.95 -23.95
N THR A 669 -2.20 -26.59 -24.34
CA THR A 669 -3.53 -26.36 -23.73
C THR A 669 -3.96 -27.62 -22.98
N PRO A 670 -4.39 -27.52 -21.71
CA PRO A 670 -4.90 -28.67 -20.99
C PRO A 670 -6.22 -29.14 -21.61
N SER A 671 -6.44 -30.45 -21.61
CA SER A 671 -7.72 -31.05 -21.97
C SER A 671 -8.48 -31.41 -20.69
N PRO A 672 -9.64 -30.79 -20.41
CA PRO A 672 -10.40 -31.10 -19.20
C PRO A 672 -10.80 -32.57 -19.11
N VAL A 673 -10.63 -33.16 -17.93
CA VAL A 673 -11.13 -34.52 -17.61
C VAL A 673 -12.65 -34.48 -17.44
N SER A 674 -13.36 -35.49 -17.94
CA SER A 674 -14.82 -35.58 -17.83
C SER A 674 -15.27 -35.72 -16.37
N ALA A 675 -16.54 -35.38 -16.07
CA ALA A 675 -17.09 -35.57 -14.72
C ALA A 675 -17.04 -37.05 -14.25
N SER A 676 -17.24 -38.01 -15.17
CA SER A 676 -17.03 -39.43 -14.87
C SER A 676 -15.57 -39.80 -14.61
N GLY A 677 -14.62 -39.14 -15.28
CA GLY A 677 -13.19 -39.27 -15.01
C GLY A 677 -12.82 -38.75 -13.62
N LEU A 678 -13.33 -37.57 -13.25
CA LEU A 678 -13.16 -36.99 -11.92
C LEU A 678 -13.70 -37.90 -10.82
N GLN A 679 -14.91 -38.46 -11.00
CA GLN A 679 -15.51 -39.40 -10.05
C GLN A 679 -14.64 -40.65 -9.85
N ARG A 680 -14.02 -41.17 -10.93
CA ARG A 680 -13.15 -42.35 -10.85
C ARG A 680 -11.86 -42.07 -10.09
N LEU A 681 -11.26 -40.89 -10.27
CA LEU A 681 -10.05 -40.47 -9.55
C LEU A 681 -10.33 -40.14 -8.08
N ALA A 682 -11.48 -39.54 -7.80
CA ALA A 682 -11.86 -39.12 -6.45
C ALA A 682 -12.05 -40.30 -5.48
N VAL A 683 -12.54 -41.43 -5.97
CA VAL A 683 -12.83 -42.63 -5.16
C VAL A 683 -11.60 -43.53 -4.95
N ASP A 684 -10.44 -43.17 -5.49
CA ASP A 684 -9.21 -43.93 -5.27
C ASP A 684 -8.89 -43.94 -3.76
N PRO A 685 -8.74 -45.13 -3.15
CA PRO A 685 -8.48 -45.25 -1.72
C PRO A 685 -7.06 -44.83 -1.30
N MET A 686 -6.18 -44.52 -2.26
CA MET A 686 -4.78 -44.12 -2.06
C MET A 686 -4.03 -45.09 -1.15
N VAL A 687 -4.11 -46.39 -1.46
CA VAL A 687 -3.58 -47.49 -0.60
C VAL A 687 -2.10 -47.32 -0.27
N LEU A 688 -1.32 -46.71 -1.16
CA LEU A 688 0.12 -46.50 -0.96
C LEU A 688 0.44 -45.36 0.01
N LEU A 689 -0.49 -44.42 0.26
CA LEU A 689 -0.22 -43.22 1.07
C LEU A 689 0.18 -43.56 2.52
N PRO A 690 -0.52 -44.43 3.27
CA PRO A 690 -0.11 -44.78 4.62
C PRO A 690 1.28 -45.44 4.67
N GLN A 691 1.57 -46.34 3.72
CA GLN A 691 2.86 -47.00 3.63
C GLN A 691 3.98 -46.01 3.28
N ALA A 692 3.73 -45.08 2.36
CA ALA A 692 4.68 -44.04 2.01
C ALA A 692 4.99 -43.12 3.19
N LEU A 693 3.96 -42.66 3.91
CA LEU A 693 4.15 -41.85 5.13
C LEU A 693 4.95 -42.61 6.19
N GLU A 694 4.66 -43.88 6.44
CA GLU A 694 5.39 -44.70 7.42
C GLU A 694 6.89 -44.81 7.11
N ASN A 695 7.25 -44.96 5.83
CA ASN A 695 8.65 -45.08 5.42
C ASN A 695 9.38 -43.73 5.32
N LEU A 696 8.65 -42.62 5.13
CA LEU A 696 9.22 -41.29 4.93
C LEU A 696 9.28 -40.43 6.21
N LEU A 697 8.42 -40.70 7.20
CA LEU A 697 8.38 -39.99 8.50
C LEU A 697 9.52 -40.42 9.44
N VAL A 698 10.74 -40.34 8.94
CA VAL A 698 11.99 -40.63 9.65
C VAL A 698 12.96 -39.48 9.46
N GLU A 699 13.88 -39.31 10.41
CA GLU A 699 15.01 -38.38 10.26
C GLU A 699 15.90 -38.84 9.10
N ARG A 700 16.23 -37.90 8.21
CA ARG A 700 16.90 -38.14 6.93
C ARG A 700 17.87 -37.00 6.61
N VAL A 701 18.68 -36.64 7.61
CA VAL A 701 19.82 -35.74 7.42
C VAL A 701 20.80 -36.39 6.45
N VAL A 702 21.31 -35.62 5.48
CA VAL A 702 22.21 -36.11 4.43
C VAL A 702 23.39 -36.89 5.01
N GLY A 703 23.64 -38.08 4.45
CA GLY A 703 24.72 -38.98 4.87
C GLY A 703 24.40 -39.90 6.06
N THR A 704 23.19 -39.81 6.63
CA THR A 704 22.72 -40.76 7.66
C THR A 704 22.12 -42.03 7.05
N ALA A 705 21.97 -43.08 7.86
CA ALA A 705 21.30 -44.31 7.42
C ALA A 705 19.81 -44.09 7.09
N GLY A 706 19.13 -43.17 7.79
CA GLY A 706 17.74 -42.82 7.51
C GLY A 706 17.57 -42.18 6.13
N HIS A 707 18.46 -41.25 5.79
CA HIS A 707 18.55 -40.62 4.47
C HIS A 707 18.77 -41.64 3.34
N GLU A 708 19.75 -42.54 3.51
CA GLU A 708 20.03 -43.58 2.52
C GLU A 708 18.85 -44.55 2.35
N ASN A 709 18.18 -44.94 3.44
CA ASN A 709 17.00 -45.81 3.40
C ASN A 709 15.83 -45.16 2.66
N VAL A 710 15.57 -43.87 2.91
CA VAL A 710 14.52 -43.10 2.22
C VAL A 710 14.83 -42.98 0.73
N LYS A 711 16.07 -42.64 0.37
CA LYS A 711 16.53 -42.58 -1.02
C LYS A 711 16.28 -43.91 -1.75
N ASN A 712 16.68 -45.03 -1.13
CA ASN A 712 16.47 -46.36 -1.69
C ASN A 712 14.99 -46.73 -1.80
N TYR A 713 14.18 -46.39 -0.79
CA TYR A 713 12.73 -46.59 -0.83
C TYR A 713 12.09 -45.86 -2.01
N ILE A 714 12.39 -44.57 -2.22
CA ILE A 714 11.87 -43.78 -3.34
C ILE A 714 12.26 -44.43 -4.67
N VAL A 715 13.55 -44.78 -4.84
CA VAL A 715 14.06 -45.44 -6.05
C VAL A 715 13.33 -46.75 -6.33
N GLU A 716 13.14 -47.60 -5.32
CA GLU A 716 12.46 -48.88 -5.46
C GLU A 716 10.98 -48.73 -5.82
N GLN A 717 10.26 -47.80 -5.17
CA GLN A 717 8.86 -47.53 -5.48
C GLN A 717 8.69 -47.02 -6.90
N MET A 718 9.49 -46.02 -7.31
CA MET A 718 9.38 -45.46 -8.67
C MET A 718 9.71 -46.49 -9.75
N LYS A 719 10.71 -47.35 -9.54
CA LYS A 719 11.00 -48.48 -10.43
C LYS A 719 9.86 -49.49 -10.49
N ARG A 720 9.24 -49.81 -9.35
CA ARG A 720 8.10 -50.73 -9.28
C ARG A 720 6.88 -50.22 -10.05
N LEU A 721 6.66 -48.91 -10.04
CA LEU A 721 5.61 -48.21 -10.82
C LEU A 721 5.98 -48.05 -12.31
N GLY A 722 7.13 -48.60 -12.72
CA GLY A 722 7.58 -48.66 -14.10
C GLY A 722 8.10 -47.33 -14.64
N TYR A 723 8.71 -46.50 -13.79
CA TYR A 723 9.51 -45.33 -14.19
C TYR A 723 10.97 -45.74 -14.40
N THR A 724 11.65 -45.08 -15.33
CA THR A 724 13.11 -45.19 -15.46
C THR A 724 13.75 -44.22 -14.48
N VAL A 725 14.55 -44.72 -13.55
CA VAL A 725 15.18 -43.91 -12.51
C VAL A 725 16.65 -43.69 -12.82
N ASP A 726 17.03 -42.42 -12.95
CA ASP A 726 18.41 -41.94 -13.05
C ASP A 726 18.82 -41.26 -11.73
N MET A 727 20.08 -41.43 -11.33
CA MET A 727 20.62 -40.88 -10.10
C MET A 727 21.67 -39.82 -10.41
N ASP A 728 21.56 -38.67 -9.77
CA ASP A 728 22.54 -37.58 -9.86
C ASP A 728 23.34 -37.48 -8.57
N GLU A 729 24.43 -38.25 -8.48
CA GLU A 729 25.24 -38.35 -7.28
C GLU A 729 26.54 -37.55 -7.37
N PHE A 730 26.84 -36.81 -6.31
CA PHE A 730 28.05 -36.00 -6.21
C PHE A 730 28.51 -35.87 -4.75
N GLU A 731 29.78 -35.51 -4.55
CA GLU A 731 30.33 -35.28 -3.21
C GLU A 731 30.68 -33.81 -3.04
N GLN A 732 30.32 -33.24 -1.89
CA GLN A 732 30.63 -31.88 -1.55
C GLN A 732 31.02 -31.77 -0.07
N THR A 733 31.91 -30.85 0.24
CA THR A 733 32.25 -30.53 1.63
C THR A 733 31.27 -29.48 2.14
N VAL A 734 30.56 -29.82 3.20
CA VAL A 734 29.55 -28.97 3.84
C VAL A 734 29.98 -28.56 5.24
N PRO A 735 29.45 -27.45 5.79
CA PRO A 735 29.66 -27.08 7.17
C PRO A 735 29.26 -28.22 8.13
N ILE A 736 29.97 -28.37 9.25
CA ILE A 736 29.68 -29.33 10.34
C ILE A 736 29.87 -30.82 9.97
N LEU A 737 29.18 -31.32 8.93
CA LEU A 737 29.18 -32.74 8.54
C LEU A 737 30.41 -33.14 7.71
N GLY A 738 31.17 -32.17 7.19
CA GLY A 738 32.38 -32.44 6.41
C GLY A 738 32.04 -32.91 4.99
N LYS A 739 32.76 -33.91 4.48
CA LYS A 739 32.53 -34.41 3.12
C LYS A 739 31.35 -35.39 3.11
N VAL A 740 30.27 -35.01 2.44
CA VAL A 740 29.04 -35.80 2.31
C VAL A 740 28.74 -36.09 0.83
N ARG A 741 27.97 -37.15 0.59
CA ARG A 741 27.51 -37.55 -0.75
C ARG A 741 26.02 -37.24 -0.87
N PHE A 742 25.67 -36.42 -1.85
CA PHE A 742 24.31 -36.10 -2.22
C PHE A 742 23.87 -36.98 -3.40
N GLY A 743 22.55 -37.16 -3.57
CA GLY A 743 22.00 -37.90 -4.70
C GLY A 743 20.58 -37.47 -5.06
N ASN A 744 20.40 -36.68 -6.12
CA ASN A 744 19.05 -36.41 -6.63
C ASN A 744 18.48 -37.66 -7.34
N ILE A 745 17.17 -37.87 -7.23
CA ILE A 745 16.47 -39.00 -7.86
C ILE A 745 15.61 -38.46 -9.00
N ILE A 746 15.87 -38.89 -10.23
CA ILE A 746 15.12 -38.47 -11.42
C ILE A 746 14.36 -39.67 -11.97
N ALA A 747 13.04 -39.69 -11.77
CA ALA A 747 12.16 -40.76 -12.24
C ALA A 747 11.35 -40.30 -13.47
N THR A 748 11.72 -40.79 -14.65
CA THR A 748 11.09 -40.40 -15.93
C THR A 748 10.20 -41.52 -16.46
N LEU A 749 8.95 -41.16 -16.82
CA LEU A 749 7.97 -42.11 -17.35
C LEU A 749 8.37 -42.66 -18.72
N ASN A 750 8.72 -41.77 -19.65
CA ASN A 750 9.32 -42.12 -20.94
C ASN A 750 10.61 -41.29 -21.19
N PRO A 751 11.81 -41.88 -21.03
CA PRO A 751 13.09 -41.20 -21.27
C PRO A 751 13.29 -40.66 -22.69
N ASN A 752 12.58 -41.23 -23.67
CA ASN A 752 12.70 -40.85 -25.08
C ASN A 752 11.79 -39.68 -25.46
N ALA A 753 10.98 -39.15 -24.53
CA ALA A 753 10.12 -38.02 -24.82
C ALA A 753 10.92 -36.72 -25.08
N GLU A 754 10.39 -35.90 -25.98
CA GLU A 754 10.95 -34.58 -26.32
C GLU A 754 10.74 -33.57 -25.19
N ARG A 755 9.59 -33.65 -24.50
CA ARG A 755 9.17 -32.73 -23.44
C ARG A 755 8.67 -33.48 -22.20
N ASN A 756 8.81 -32.88 -21.03
CA ASN A 756 8.38 -33.40 -19.74
C ASN A 756 7.69 -32.32 -18.90
N LEU A 757 6.53 -32.65 -18.34
CA LEU A 757 6.03 -31.99 -17.15
C LEU A 757 6.80 -32.54 -15.95
N VAL A 758 7.39 -31.66 -15.13
CA VAL A 758 8.23 -32.06 -14.00
C VAL A 758 7.55 -31.69 -12.69
N LEU A 759 7.34 -32.67 -11.82
CA LEU A 759 6.90 -32.45 -10.44
C LEU A 759 8.06 -32.79 -9.50
N ALA A 760 8.31 -31.93 -8.52
CA ALA A 760 9.47 -32.09 -7.65
C ALA A 760 9.17 -31.73 -6.19
N CYS A 761 9.99 -32.25 -5.30
CA CYS A 761 10.13 -31.87 -3.90
C CYS A 761 11.53 -32.28 -3.42
N HIS A 762 12.00 -31.75 -2.29
CA HIS A 762 13.19 -32.27 -1.64
C HIS A 762 12.85 -33.48 -0.76
N TYR A 763 13.84 -34.32 -0.43
CA TYR A 763 13.64 -35.49 0.44
C TYR A 763 14.55 -35.52 1.66
N ASP A 764 15.51 -34.60 1.82
CA ASP A 764 16.33 -34.49 3.02
C ASP A 764 15.60 -33.77 4.16
N SER A 765 16.03 -33.99 5.40
CA SER A 765 15.54 -33.26 6.57
C SER A 765 16.63 -32.38 7.14
N LYS A 766 16.25 -31.22 7.66
CA LYS A 766 17.17 -30.27 8.28
C LYS A 766 18.01 -30.88 9.40
N TYR A 767 19.30 -30.55 9.41
CA TYR A 767 20.19 -30.91 10.51
C TYR A 767 19.96 -30.00 11.72
N PHE A 768 19.50 -30.58 12.84
CA PHE A 768 19.47 -29.92 14.14
C PHE A 768 20.49 -30.55 15.10
N PRO A 769 21.47 -29.78 15.62
CA PRO A 769 22.49 -30.33 16.50
C PRO A 769 21.91 -31.04 17.74
N GLY A 770 22.12 -32.36 17.83
CA GLY A 770 21.72 -33.17 18.98
C GLY A 770 20.20 -33.41 19.10
N GLN A 771 19.42 -33.09 18.07
CA GLN A 771 17.96 -33.26 18.06
C GLN A 771 17.53 -34.05 16.83
N LYS A 772 16.52 -34.91 17.01
CA LYS A 772 15.93 -35.68 15.92
C LYS A 772 14.80 -34.89 15.28
N PHE A 773 15.03 -34.35 14.10
CA PHE A 773 14.01 -33.64 13.32
C PHE A 773 13.50 -34.51 12.18
N ILE A 774 12.17 -34.62 12.07
CA ILE A 774 11.52 -35.43 11.04
C ILE A 774 11.20 -34.58 9.81
N GLY A 775 10.71 -33.36 9.96
CA GLY A 775 10.29 -32.54 8.82
C GLY A 775 9.13 -33.21 8.07
N ALA A 776 8.01 -33.44 8.75
CA ALA A 776 6.86 -34.09 8.15
C ALA A 776 6.28 -33.27 7.00
N THR A 777 5.99 -32.00 7.26
CA THR A 777 5.44 -31.07 6.27
C THR A 777 6.50 -30.51 5.34
N ASP A 778 7.72 -30.34 5.85
CA ASP A 778 8.94 -29.96 5.12
C ASP A 778 9.10 -30.78 3.82
N SER A 779 9.44 -32.07 3.93
CA SER A 779 9.68 -32.93 2.76
C SER A 779 9.03 -34.31 2.80
N SER A 780 8.65 -34.83 3.97
CA SER A 780 8.11 -36.20 4.06
C SER A 780 6.78 -36.35 3.31
N VAL A 781 5.86 -35.42 3.56
CA VAL A 781 4.52 -35.42 2.96
C VAL A 781 4.57 -35.09 1.47
N PRO A 782 5.28 -34.04 0.99
CA PRO A 782 5.51 -33.84 -0.44
C PRO A 782 6.04 -35.09 -1.15
N CYS A 783 7.05 -35.76 -0.59
CA CYS A 783 7.57 -37.02 -1.13
C CYS A 783 6.50 -38.11 -1.21
N ALA A 784 5.74 -38.31 -0.13
CA ALA A 784 4.66 -39.30 -0.06
C ALA A 784 3.55 -39.02 -1.08
N MET A 785 3.24 -37.74 -1.30
CA MET A 785 2.26 -37.29 -2.30
C MET A 785 2.71 -37.64 -3.72
N LEU A 786 3.96 -37.37 -4.09
CA LEU A 786 4.46 -37.68 -5.44
C LEU A 786 4.46 -39.19 -5.72
N ILE A 787 4.91 -40.01 -4.77
CA ILE A 787 4.91 -41.48 -4.89
C ILE A 787 3.48 -42.03 -4.99
N THR A 788 2.58 -41.54 -4.13
CA THR A 788 1.17 -41.97 -4.13
C THR A 788 0.49 -41.57 -5.43
N MET A 789 0.71 -40.35 -5.90
CA MET A 789 0.16 -39.88 -7.18
C MET A 789 0.69 -40.69 -8.36
N ALA A 790 1.97 -41.05 -8.40
CA ALA A 790 2.51 -41.94 -9.42
C ALA A 790 1.78 -43.29 -9.45
N ALA A 791 1.44 -43.85 -8.28
CA ALA A 791 0.67 -45.09 -8.17
C ALA A 791 -0.80 -44.92 -8.61
N THR A 792 -1.47 -43.86 -8.16
CA THR A 792 -2.86 -43.54 -8.55
C THR A 792 -3.00 -43.29 -10.05
N LEU A 793 -1.98 -42.69 -10.68
CA LEU A 793 -1.99 -42.40 -12.11
C LEU A 793 -1.54 -43.57 -12.99
N GLU A 794 -0.91 -44.61 -12.43
CA GLU A 794 -0.37 -45.75 -13.17
C GLU A 794 -1.36 -46.37 -14.19
N PRO A 795 -2.65 -46.61 -13.85
CA PRO A 795 -3.59 -47.21 -14.79
C PRO A 795 -3.88 -46.35 -16.03
N TYR A 796 -3.69 -45.02 -15.91
CA TYR A 796 -4.05 -44.03 -16.92
C TYR A 796 -2.87 -43.60 -17.78
N LEU A 797 -1.65 -43.75 -17.27
CA LEU A 797 -0.42 -43.29 -17.93
C LEU A 797 0.13 -44.27 -18.97
N GLN A 798 -0.49 -45.44 -19.19
CA GLN A 798 -0.05 -46.40 -20.22
C GLN A 798 -0.03 -45.80 -21.62
N ALA A 799 -1.03 -44.97 -21.95
CA ALA A 799 -1.05 -44.26 -23.23
C ALA A 799 0.03 -43.18 -23.34
N VAL A 800 0.46 -42.60 -22.21
CA VAL A 800 1.52 -41.58 -22.15
C VAL A 800 2.90 -42.23 -22.28
N LYS A 801 3.11 -43.45 -21.74
CA LYS A 801 4.37 -44.20 -21.90
C LYS A 801 4.76 -44.43 -23.36
N ALA A 802 3.79 -44.49 -24.27
CA ALA A 802 4.00 -44.67 -25.70
C ALA A 802 4.19 -43.34 -26.48
N LYS A 803 3.88 -42.18 -25.87
CA LYS A 803 4.02 -40.86 -26.50
C LYS A 803 5.48 -40.42 -26.53
N THR A 804 5.94 -39.87 -27.66
CA THR A 804 7.29 -39.30 -27.80
C THR A 804 7.32 -37.77 -27.67
N ASP A 805 6.18 -37.11 -27.65
CA ASP A 805 6.08 -35.65 -27.58
C ASP A 805 6.17 -35.12 -26.14
N LEU A 806 5.31 -35.59 -25.25
CA LEU A 806 5.17 -35.12 -23.88
C LEU A 806 5.04 -36.29 -22.90
N SER A 807 5.86 -36.25 -21.85
CA SER A 807 5.91 -37.24 -20.77
C SER A 807 5.83 -36.58 -19.39
N LEU A 808 5.82 -37.40 -18.35
CA LEU A 808 5.85 -37.02 -16.94
C LEU A 808 7.21 -37.40 -16.33
N GLN A 809 7.75 -36.53 -15.50
CA GLN A 809 8.97 -36.78 -14.74
C GLN A 809 8.79 -36.31 -13.29
N PHE A 810 9.30 -37.09 -12.36
CA PHE A 810 9.39 -36.75 -10.95
C PHE A 810 10.85 -36.54 -10.58
N ILE A 811 11.14 -35.49 -9.81
CA ILE A 811 12.47 -35.22 -9.28
C ILE A 811 12.39 -35.12 -7.76
N PHE A 812 13.22 -35.88 -7.06
CA PHE A 812 13.40 -35.75 -5.63
C PHE A 812 14.78 -35.16 -5.38
N PHE A 813 14.81 -33.89 -4.96
CA PHE A 813 16.05 -33.15 -4.69
C PHE A 813 16.66 -33.56 -3.35
N ASP A 814 17.98 -33.53 -3.29
CA ASP A 814 18.75 -33.80 -2.07
C ASP A 814 19.54 -32.57 -1.62
N GLY A 815 19.56 -32.30 -0.32
CA GLY A 815 20.29 -31.17 0.24
C GLY A 815 19.68 -29.82 -0.11
N GLU A 816 18.36 -29.70 -0.04
CA GLU A 816 17.72 -28.38 -0.01
C GLU A 816 18.21 -27.63 1.24
N GLU A 817 18.25 -28.35 2.37
CA GLU A 817 18.39 -27.77 3.69
C GLU A 817 19.80 -27.28 3.97
N ALA A 818 19.86 -26.09 4.58
CA ALA A 818 21.11 -25.57 5.11
C ALA A 818 21.60 -26.43 6.28
N ILE A 819 22.87 -26.82 6.25
CA ILE A 819 23.49 -27.64 7.30
C ILE A 819 23.87 -26.77 8.52
N GLN A 820 24.26 -25.52 8.30
CA GLN A 820 24.52 -24.55 9.36
C GLN A 820 23.62 -23.32 9.24
N GLN A 821 23.65 -22.63 8.09
CA GLN A 821 22.91 -21.39 7.87
C GLN A 821 22.61 -21.19 6.39
N TRP A 822 21.33 -20.96 6.09
CA TRP A 822 20.86 -20.73 4.73
C TRP A 822 21.65 -19.61 4.04
N SER A 823 22.30 -19.95 2.93
CA SER A 823 23.10 -19.03 2.11
C SER A 823 23.30 -19.58 0.71
N ALA A 824 23.81 -18.77 -0.22
CA ALA A 824 24.08 -19.20 -1.60
C ALA A 824 25.06 -20.39 -1.74
N GLN A 825 25.83 -20.72 -0.69
CA GLN A 825 26.73 -21.88 -0.66
C GLN A 825 26.21 -23.02 0.22
N ASP A 826 25.48 -22.71 1.30
CA ASP A 826 24.91 -23.66 2.26
C ASP A 826 23.38 -23.71 2.14
N SER A 827 22.91 -24.19 1.00
CA SER A 827 21.52 -24.51 0.64
C SER A 827 21.49 -25.10 -0.78
N LEU A 828 20.35 -25.68 -1.18
CA LEU A 828 20.04 -26.04 -2.57
C LEU A 828 21.14 -26.84 -3.28
N TYR A 829 21.84 -27.72 -2.55
CA TYR A 829 23.00 -28.46 -3.03
C TYR A 829 22.63 -29.30 -4.25
N GLY A 830 21.58 -30.11 -4.12
CA GLY A 830 21.07 -30.98 -5.18
C GLY A 830 20.51 -30.21 -6.36
N ALA A 831 19.65 -29.22 -6.13
CA ALA A 831 19.06 -28.43 -7.22
C ALA A 831 20.11 -27.64 -8.01
N ARG A 832 21.12 -27.05 -7.34
CA ARG A 832 22.23 -26.37 -8.04
C ARG A 832 23.00 -27.32 -8.94
N HIS A 833 23.40 -28.48 -8.41
CA HIS A 833 24.16 -29.48 -9.16
C HIS A 833 23.34 -30.04 -10.34
N LEU A 834 22.07 -30.40 -10.11
CA LEU A 834 21.23 -30.98 -11.16
C LEU A 834 20.93 -29.96 -12.27
N ALA A 835 20.64 -28.70 -11.92
CA ALA A 835 20.41 -27.66 -12.91
C ALA A 835 21.66 -27.43 -13.79
N GLU A 836 22.85 -27.43 -13.20
CA GLU A 836 24.13 -27.34 -13.93
C GLU A 836 24.35 -28.55 -14.84
N ARG A 837 24.11 -29.76 -14.35
CA ARG A 837 24.22 -30.99 -15.13
C ARG A 837 23.25 -30.97 -16.31
N MET A 838 21.98 -30.66 -16.07
CA MET A 838 20.95 -30.66 -17.11
C MET A 838 21.17 -29.58 -18.15
N GLU A 839 21.77 -28.43 -17.79
CA GLU A 839 22.19 -27.39 -18.71
C GLU A 839 23.30 -27.90 -19.64
N ARG A 840 24.34 -28.49 -19.04
CA ARG A 840 25.48 -29.04 -19.79
C ARG A 840 25.08 -30.18 -20.71
N ASP A 841 24.16 -31.03 -20.26
CA ASP A 841 23.67 -32.19 -21.01
C ASP A 841 22.55 -31.78 -22.01
N ASP A 842 22.20 -30.49 -22.08
CA ASP A 842 21.16 -29.91 -22.94
C ASP A 842 19.79 -30.62 -22.78
N THR A 843 19.47 -30.96 -21.54
CA THR A 843 18.21 -31.63 -21.15
C THR A 843 17.25 -30.69 -20.41
N LEU A 844 17.71 -29.53 -19.92
CA LEU A 844 16.83 -28.49 -19.37
C LEU A 844 15.73 -28.08 -20.35
N LYS A 845 16.04 -28.08 -21.65
CA LYS A 845 15.09 -27.78 -22.72
C LYS A 845 13.94 -28.75 -22.86
N LYS A 846 14.05 -29.93 -22.27
CA LYS A 846 12.97 -30.91 -22.22
C LYS A 846 11.98 -30.60 -21.09
N MET A 847 12.27 -29.69 -20.16
CA MET A 847 11.39 -29.36 -19.04
C MET A 847 10.40 -28.26 -19.46
N ASP A 848 9.13 -28.62 -19.63
CA ASP A 848 8.09 -27.64 -19.98
C ASP A 848 7.79 -26.70 -18.81
N MET A 849 7.76 -27.24 -17.59
CA MET A 849 7.53 -26.52 -16.35
C MET A 849 8.00 -27.37 -15.16
N LEU A 850 8.58 -26.72 -14.15
CA LEU A 850 8.90 -27.30 -12.85
C LEU A 850 7.78 -26.97 -11.85
N VAL A 851 7.02 -27.97 -11.42
CA VAL A 851 6.03 -27.87 -10.36
C VAL A 851 6.68 -28.31 -9.05
N LEU A 852 7.02 -27.37 -8.17
CA LEU A 852 7.73 -27.65 -6.92
C LEU A 852 6.73 -27.68 -5.75
N LEU A 853 6.74 -28.75 -4.96
CA LEU A 853 5.87 -28.96 -3.81
C LEU A 853 6.69 -28.89 -2.53
N ASP A 854 6.31 -27.98 -1.63
CA ASP A 854 7.01 -27.77 -0.36
C ASP A 854 6.05 -27.32 0.77
N LEU A 855 6.41 -27.64 2.01
CA LEU A 855 5.67 -27.32 3.24
C LEU A 855 4.19 -27.78 3.24
N LEU A 856 3.93 -29.00 2.77
CA LEU A 856 2.57 -29.56 2.63
C LEU A 856 2.23 -30.55 3.73
N GLY A 857 0.99 -30.54 4.22
CA GLY A 857 0.48 -31.57 5.14
C GLY A 857 -0.26 -31.06 6.37
N THR A 858 -0.25 -29.75 6.62
CA THR A 858 -1.11 -29.12 7.64
C THR A 858 -2.53 -28.86 7.10
N PRO A 859 -3.53 -28.70 7.98
CA PRO A 859 -4.89 -28.40 7.54
C PRO A 859 -5.03 -26.97 7.00
N GLU A 860 -5.94 -26.80 6.04
CA GLU A 860 -6.33 -25.50 5.46
C GLU A 860 -5.16 -24.63 4.91
N PRO A 861 -4.22 -25.18 4.11
CA PRO A 861 -3.12 -24.39 3.54
C PRO A 861 -3.65 -23.33 2.57
N ASN A 862 -2.93 -22.22 2.44
CA ASN A 862 -3.26 -21.13 1.51
C ASN A 862 -2.17 -20.99 0.45
N PHE A 863 -2.44 -21.45 -0.77
CA PHE A 863 -1.54 -21.28 -1.91
C PHE A 863 -1.87 -20.00 -2.67
N TYR A 864 -0.85 -19.43 -3.32
CA TYR A 864 -0.95 -18.24 -4.16
C TYR A 864 -0.15 -18.44 -5.45
N SER A 865 -0.47 -17.66 -6.49
CA SER A 865 0.34 -17.64 -7.72
C SER A 865 1.58 -16.77 -7.51
N TYR A 866 2.78 -17.36 -7.62
CA TYR A 866 4.05 -16.64 -7.43
C TYR A 866 4.71 -16.18 -8.74
N PHE A 867 4.44 -16.87 -9.85
CA PHE A 867 5.10 -16.65 -11.15
C PHE A 867 4.09 -16.35 -12.26
N SER A 868 4.28 -15.25 -12.97
CA SER A 868 3.37 -14.83 -14.05
C SER A 868 3.39 -15.78 -15.25
N GLU A 869 4.52 -16.44 -15.52
CA GLU A 869 4.68 -17.37 -16.65
C GLU A 869 3.81 -18.63 -16.50
N THR A 870 3.54 -19.05 -15.26
CA THR A 870 2.76 -20.26 -14.95
C THR A 870 1.40 -19.95 -14.32
N GLU A 871 0.99 -18.68 -14.30
CA GLU A 871 -0.27 -18.22 -13.69
C GLU A 871 -1.50 -18.92 -14.30
N ASN A 872 -1.48 -19.20 -15.60
CA ASN A 872 -2.57 -19.97 -16.25
C ASN A 872 -2.68 -21.41 -15.70
N TRP A 873 -1.56 -22.04 -15.37
CA TRP A 873 -1.53 -23.37 -14.76
C TRP A 873 -1.98 -23.34 -13.30
N TYR A 874 -1.65 -22.27 -12.59
CA TYR A 874 -2.19 -22.02 -11.25
C TYR A 874 -3.72 -21.83 -11.28
N VAL A 875 -4.25 -21.07 -12.26
CA VAL A 875 -5.70 -20.95 -12.49
C VAL A 875 -6.34 -22.30 -12.82
N GLN A 876 -5.61 -23.19 -13.51
CA GLN A 876 -6.07 -24.56 -13.74
C GLN A 876 -6.25 -25.34 -12.43
N LEU A 877 -5.33 -25.20 -11.46
CA LEU A 877 -5.47 -25.82 -10.14
C LEU A 877 -6.73 -25.34 -9.40
N ILE A 878 -7.03 -24.04 -9.45
CA ILE A 878 -8.29 -23.48 -8.90
C ILE A 878 -9.51 -24.11 -9.58
N SER A 879 -9.47 -24.23 -10.91
CA SER A 879 -10.57 -24.83 -11.69
C SER A 879 -10.80 -26.29 -11.32
N VAL A 880 -9.72 -27.05 -11.13
CA VAL A 880 -9.74 -28.45 -10.72
C VAL A 880 -10.27 -28.60 -9.29
N GLU A 881 -9.76 -27.80 -8.34
CA GLU A 881 -10.23 -27.78 -6.95
C GLU A 881 -11.75 -27.56 -6.88
N ARG A 882 -12.25 -26.54 -7.59
CA ARG A 882 -13.68 -26.23 -7.62
C ARG A 882 -14.51 -27.39 -8.20
N ARG A 883 -14.06 -28.01 -9.30
CA ARG A 883 -14.79 -29.12 -9.93
C ARG A 883 -14.86 -30.36 -9.04
N LEU A 884 -13.82 -30.63 -8.27
CA LEU A 884 -13.81 -31.73 -7.29
C LEU A 884 -14.72 -31.42 -6.10
N ASP A 885 -14.75 -30.16 -5.65
CA ASP A 885 -15.67 -29.70 -4.59
C ASP A 885 -17.14 -29.78 -5.00
N GLU A 886 -17.48 -29.30 -6.22
CA GLU A 886 -18.84 -29.35 -6.76
C GLU A 886 -19.41 -30.78 -6.83
N LEU A 887 -18.54 -31.79 -6.96
CA LEU A 887 -18.91 -33.21 -6.95
C LEU A 887 -18.88 -33.84 -5.55
N GLY A 888 -18.51 -33.09 -4.51
CA GLY A 888 -18.43 -33.55 -3.12
C GLY A 888 -17.29 -34.55 -2.88
N HIS A 889 -16.17 -34.38 -3.57
CA HIS A 889 -15.04 -35.32 -3.55
C HIS A 889 -13.83 -34.86 -2.72
N LEU A 890 -13.94 -33.71 -2.06
CA LEU A 890 -12.92 -33.21 -1.14
C LEU A 890 -13.36 -33.49 0.31
N GLU A 891 -12.50 -34.15 1.08
CA GLU A 891 -12.75 -34.54 2.48
C GLU A 891 -12.64 -33.31 3.40
N ASN A 892 -13.57 -33.17 4.35
CA ASN A 892 -13.60 -32.05 5.31
C ASN A 892 -13.50 -30.65 4.66
N TYR A 893 -14.05 -30.51 3.45
CA TYR A 893 -13.91 -29.34 2.61
C TYR A 893 -15.29 -28.82 2.16
N SER A 894 -15.47 -27.50 2.09
CA SER A 894 -16.66 -26.85 1.51
C SER A 894 -16.36 -25.41 1.13
N THR A 895 -16.63 -25.02 -0.12
CA THR A 895 -16.59 -23.61 -0.54
C THR A 895 -17.90 -22.85 -0.26
N SER A 896 -19.00 -23.56 0.03
CA SER A 896 -20.34 -23.00 0.09
C SER A 896 -20.81 -22.70 1.53
N SER A 897 -21.18 -21.44 1.79
CA SER A 897 -21.64 -20.93 3.09
C SER A 897 -23.10 -21.31 3.42
N VAL A 898 -23.58 -22.46 2.95
CA VAL A 898 -25.02 -22.82 3.05
C VAL A 898 -25.43 -23.07 4.51
N SER A 899 -24.47 -23.22 5.43
CA SER A 899 -24.70 -23.22 6.87
C SER A 899 -23.87 -22.12 7.55
N PRO A 900 -24.47 -21.21 8.35
CA PRO A 900 -23.75 -20.14 9.07
C PRO A 900 -22.68 -20.64 10.06
N ALA A 901 -22.63 -21.95 10.30
CA ALA A 901 -21.69 -22.61 11.19
C ALA A 901 -20.44 -23.19 10.49
N GLN A 902 -20.40 -23.22 9.16
CA GLN A 902 -19.30 -23.85 8.40
C GLN A 902 -18.44 -22.80 7.70
N LYS A 903 -17.16 -22.76 8.07
CA LYS A 903 -16.13 -21.88 7.49
C LYS A 903 -15.89 -22.31 6.03
N SER A 904 -15.86 -21.36 5.10
CA SER A 904 -15.51 -21.62 3.70
C SER A 904 -14.01 -21.92 3.61
N ILE A 905 -13.65 -23.09 3.09
CA ILE A 905 -12.27 -23.56 2.92
C ILE A 905 -11.96 -23.55 1.42
N ALA A 906 -10.85 -22.92 1.05
CA ALA A 906 -10.29 -22.98 -0.30
C ALA A 906 -8.77 -22.93 -0.21
N TYR A 907 -8.08 -23.93 -0.77
CA TYR A 907 -6.64 -24.05 -0.70
C TYR A 907 -5.96 -23.10 -1.69
N PHE A 908 -6.43 -23.06 -2.95
CA PHE A 908 -5.85 -22.20 -3.98
C PHE A 908 -6.55 -20.84 -4.02
N ARG A 909 -5.86 -19.78 -3.59
CA ARG A 909 -6.42 -18.42 -3.57
C ARG A 909 -6.36 -17.79 -4.97
N PRO A 910 -7.42 -17.10 -5.45
CA PRO A 910 -7.43 -16.43 -6.75
C PRO A 910 -6.69 -15.09 -6.71
N HIS A 911 -5.49 -15.09 -6.14
CA HIS A 911 -4.63 -13.93 -5.95
C HIS A 911 -3.18 -14.30 -6.26
N SER A 912 -2.46 -13.38 -6.90
CA SER A 912 -1.04 -13.52 -7.17
C SER A 912 -0.27 -12.72 -6.13
N THR A 913 0.85 -13.27 -5.65
CA THR A 913 1.71 -12.64 -4.64
C THR A 913 3.16 -12.72 -5.08
N SER A 914 3.94 -11.68 -4.79
CA SER A 914 5.39 -11.73 -4.95
C SER A 914 5.98 -12.05 -3.57
N ALA A 915 6.10 -13.33 -3.26
CA ALA A 915 6.86 -13.77 -2.10
C ALA A 915 8.26 -14.16 -2.57
N MET A 916 9.28 -13.56 -1.98
CA MET A 916 10.69 -13.87 -2.25
C MET A 916 11.08 -15.12 -1.47
N ILE A 917 10.47 -16.25 -1.81
CA ILE A 917 10.74 -17.55 -1.19
C ILE A 917 11.88 -18.20 -1.99
N GLU A 918 13.00 -18.45 -1.34
CA GLU A 918 14.09 -19.25 -1.92
C GLU A 918 13.83 -20.72 -1.63
N ASP A 919 13.97 -21.57 -2.66
CA ASP A 919 13.74 -23.01 -2.61
C ASP A 919 14.38 -23.63 -3.89
N ASP A 920 14.34 -24.95 -4.07
CA ASP A 920 14.98 -25.74 -5.13
C ASP A 920 14.64 -25.31 -6.56
N HIS A 921 13.60 -24.49 -6.75
CA HIS A 921 13.27 -23.93 -8.05
C HIS A 921 14.26 -22.87 -8.53
N ILE A 922 14.98 -22.19 -7.62
CA ILE A 922 15.82 -21.02 -7.95
C ILE A 922 16.90 -21.33 -9.00
N PRO A 923 17.68 -22.44 -8.92
CA PRO A 923 18.69 -22.76 -9.93
C PRO A 923 18.11 -23.03 -11.33
N PHE A 924 16.87 -23.52 -11.41
CA PHE A 924 16.17 -23.78 -12.66
C PHE A 924 15.53 -22.50 -13.22
N LEU A 925 14.93 -21.68 -12.35
CA LEU A 925 14.37 -20.38 -12.71
C LEU A 925 15.43 -19.46 -13.32
N HIS A 926 16.63 -19.40 -12.72
CA HIS A 926 17.76 -18.64 -13.26
C HIS A 926 18.22 -19.09 -14.65
N ARG A 927 17.91 -20.34 -15.02
CA ARG A 927 18.21 -20.93 -16.35
C ARG A 927 17.02 -20.90 -17.30
N GLY A 928 15.97 -20.17 -16.95
CA GLY A 928 14.81 -19.93 -17.82
C GLY A 928 13.79 -21.06 -17.87
N VAL A 929 13.76 -21.92 -16.86
CA VAL A 929 12.70 -22.93 -16.70
C VAL A 929 11.46 -22.27 -16.07
N PRO A 930 10.25 -22.42 -16.65
CA PRO A 930 9.02 -21.95 -16.02
C PRO A 930 8.74 -22.70 -14.71
N VAL A 931 8.41 -21.97 -13.64
CA VAL A 931 8.19 -22.55 -12.30
C VAL A 931 6.75 -22.36 -11.84
N LEU A 932 6.12 -23.42 -11.34
CA LEU A 932 4.87 -23.39 -10.59
C LEU A 932 5.14 -23.87 -9.17
N HIS A 933 5.37 -22.94 -8.24
CA HIS A 933 5.73 -23.25 -6.87
C HIS A 933 4.48 -23.37 -6.00
N ILE A 934 4.29 -24.54 -5.40
CA ILE A 934 3.20 -24.88 -4.50
C ILE A 934 3.77 -24.92 -3.08
N ILE A 935 3.75 -23.76 -2.45
CA ILE A 935 4.13 -23.55 -1.06
C ILE A 935 3.08 -22.65 -0.40
N PRO A 936 2.61 -22.94 0.83
CA PRO A 936 1.59 -22.11 1.47
C PRO A 936 2.16 -20.75 1.93
N SER A 937 1.32 -19.73 2.04
CA SER A 937 1.67 -18.47 2.72
C SER A 937 0.51 -18.03 3.64
N PRO A 938 0.73 -17.83 4.95
CA PRO A 938 1.98 -18.06 5.68
C PRO A 938 2.42 -19.53 5.68
N PHE A 939 3.70 -19.78 5.99
CA PHE A 939 4.22 -21.12 6.20
C PHE A 939 3.54 -21.81 7.40
N PRO A 940 3.53 -23.15 7.45
CA PRO A 940 2.97 -23.88 8.58
C PRO A 940 3.63 -23.44 9.90
N ASP A 941 2.85 -23.25 10.95
CA ASP A 941 3.37 -22.82 12.27
C ASP A 941 4.37 -23.82 12.87
N VAL A 942 4.39 -25.06 12.39
CA VAL A 942 5.30 -26.13 12.82
C VAL A 942 6.62 -26.15 12.06
N TRP A 943 6.76 -25.41 10.97
CA TRP A 943 7.95 -25.42 10.11
C TRP A 943 9.24 -25.13 10.91
N HIS A 944 10.26 -25.96 10.67
CA HIS A 944 11.54 -25.95 11.40
C HIS A 944 11.41 -26.06 12.94
N LYS A 945 10.36 -26.73 13.42
CA LYS A 945 10.20 -27.09 14.84
C LYS A 945 10.06 -28.60 14.98
N LEU A 946 10.44 -29.14 16.15
CA LEU A 946 10.39 -30.60 16.39
C LEU A 946 8.96 -31.17 16.36
N GLU A 947 7.95 -30.30 16.48
CA GLU A 947 6.54 -30.63 16.30
C GLU A 947 6.19 -30.98 14.84
N ASP A 948 7.05 -30.69 13.86
CA ASP A 948 6.87 -31.11 12.46
C ASP A 948 7.17 -32.60 12.27
N ASN A 949 6.24 -33.43 12.76
CA ASN A 949 6.33 -34.88 12.79
C ASN A 949 5.01 -35.52 12.32
N GLY A 950 4.93 -36.85 12.38
CA GLY A 950 3.76 -37.59 11.87
C GLY A 950 2.42 -37.23 12.53
N ASP A 951 2.41 -36.69 13.75
CA ASP A 951 1.19 -36.42 14.50
C ASP A 951 0.43 -35.18 13.97
N ILE A 952 1.11 -34.26 13.28
CA ILE A 952 0.50 -33.02 12.75
C ILE A 952 -0.02 -33.15 11.32
N VAL A 953 0.16 -34.33 10.69
CA VAL A 953 -0.22 -34.55 9.29
C VAL A 953 -1.74 -34.69 9.18
N ASP A 954 -2.37 -33.71 8.52
CA ASP A 954 -3.79 -33.76 8.18
C ASP A 954 -4.01 -34.59 6.92
N VAL A 955 -4.19 -35.91 7.12
CA VAL A 955 -4.42 -36.88 6.04
C VAL A 955 -5.56 -36.47 5.08
N PRO A 956 -6.70 -35.90 5.53
CA PRO A 956 -7.73 -35.39 4.63
C PRO A 956 -7.20 -34.34 3.63
N THR A 957 -6.47 -33.33 4.11
CA THR A 957 -5.87 -32.31 3.24
C THR A 957 -4.86 -32.93 2.28
N VAL A 958 -4.01 -33.85 2.75
CA VAL A 958 -3.04 -34.55 1.88
C VAL A 958 -3.75 -35.30 0.75
N ARG A 959 -4.81 -36.06 1.06
CA ARG A 959 -5.61 -36.76 0.03
C ARG A 959 -6.27 -35.79 -0.95
N ASN A 960 -6.82 -34.69 -0.45
CA ASN A 960 -7.42 -33.67 -1.31
C ASN A 960 -6.40 -33.08 -2.29
N LEU A 961 -5.20 -32.74 -1.83
CA LEU A 961 -4.14 -32.23 -2.70
C LEU A 961 -3.69 -33.28 -3.72
N ILE A 962 -3.54 -34.57 -3.33
CA ILE A 962 -3.23 -35.65 -4.29
C ILE A 962 -4.30 -35.74 -5.38
N ARG A 963 -5.59 -35.64 -5.03
CA ARG A 963 -6.69 -35.62 -6.04
C ARG A 963 -6.55 -34.45 -7.00
N ILE A 964 -6.31 -33.24 -6.47
CA ILE A 964 -6.17 -32.02 -7.26
C ILE A 964 -4.98 -32.13 -8.23
N PHE A 965 -3.80 -32.52 -7.73
CA PHE A 965 -2.61 -32.67 -8.57
C PHE A 965 -2.74 -33.81 -9.59
N SER A 966 -3.39 -34.92 -9.22
CA SER A 966 -3.63 -36.04 -10.14
C SER A 966 -4.47 -35.60 -11.34
N VAL A 967 -5.55 -34.85 -11.10
CA VAL A 967 -6.39 -34.29 -12.18
C VAL A 967 -5.59 -33.28 -13.00
N PHE A 968 -4.87 -32.36 -12.35
CA PHE A 968 -4.02 -31.38 -13.04
C PHE A 968 -3.02 -32.05 -14.00
N VAL A 969 -2.32 -33.09 -13.54
CA VAL A 969 -1.35 -33.85 -14.34
C VAL A 969 -2.03 -34.52 -15.54
N LEU A 970 -3.19 -35.16 -15.34
CA LEU A 970 -3.91 -35.82 -16.44
C LEU A 970 -4.43 -34.84 -17.49
N GLU A 971 -4.93 -33.68 -17.05
CA GLU A 971 -5.38 -32.61 -17.94
C GLU A 971 -4.21 -32.00 -18.72
N TYR A 972 -3.06 -31.83 -18.06
CA TYR A 972 -1.83 -31.39 -18.73
C TYR A 972 -1.36 -32.42 -19.76
N LEU A 973 -1.36 -33.71 -19.44
CA LEU A 973 -0.89 -34.77 -20.36
C LEU A 973 -1.90 -35.12 -21.47
N ASN A 974 -3.05 -34.44 -21.51
CA ASN A 974 -4.16 -34.69 -22.43
C ASN A 974 -4.57 -36.17 -22.43
N VAL A 975 -4.74 -36.75 -21.25
CA VAL A 975 -5.23 -38.12 -21.09
C VAL A 975 -6.76 -38.11 -21.12
N PRO A 976 -7.40 -38.77 -22.11
CA PRO A 976 -8.86 -38.78 -22.21
C PRO A 976 -9.46 -39.65 -21.11
N LEU A 977 -10.16 -39.04 -20.15
CA LEU A 977 -10.74 -39.71 -18.97
C LEU A 977 -12.17 -39.29 -18.64
#